data_AF-A0A838USS7-F1
#
_entry.id   AF-A0A838USS7-F1
#
_cell.length_a   1.000
_cell.length_b   1.000
_cell.length_c   1.000
_cell.angle_alpha   90.00
_cell.angle_beta   90.00
_cell.angle_gamma   90.00
#
_symmetry.space_group_name_H-M   'P 1'
#
loop_
_entity.id
_entity.type
_entity.pdbx_description
1 polymer ?
#
loop_
_entity_poly.entity_id
_entity_poly.type
_entity_poly.pdbx_seq_one_letter_code
_entity_poly.pdbx_strand_id
1 'polypeptide(L)'
;MAYYAPDIIDNSRADRTLSHHLTQAIIAGDQQRLDIATGYFSPDVWHLVGAALEHLHLFRLLVGVKPNVGYGVDATLDLRQMFRHTLAQDIAEMGFDREHARLVDELVQFLQRDDVAVRHFDKKFLHAKAYIFDRISFVGSNNFTPPGLTHNSELAVANMNEASVERLRAWFESKWALGIDSKADLIETLQASKFGTKTYTPFEVFIKALYEYFKDRLVLDADRQTAVELARFQEEGKLEAINLLDKWGGVLVADAVGLGKTFIGLSLLEHELLSKRRRGHVPRALVICPAQLRDLVWRPRIQQFGIPGVEIRSQEELGNKDFDWRGYARTVDVVLVDESHNFRNPNTNRADHLLRLVSTGRKKRVVLMTATPVNNSIFDLYQQIRYLTRGNDYHYRALGIANLKGYFKAAQHAGLDIFELLEATTVRRSRSDIRRRQDAGDAVVVNGQPVHFPERRLARIDYDLDQTYQGFYPDIVADIEGLHLVAYNVQEYARTPNQQTRQAAQANTALIALMKMLYLKRLESSVAAFSSSIHRQRDFQRQFLTLLQKGKLLDAASYRKMILVDTDDDNDGEQMQELIDLLPAANANQFAMERITKLVAEDVATLETLAGRIDTVFQHTAATSDAKLIQVKDLLAGPLRGKKVLIFTSYHDTANYLFRQLRDDSAWCARADEPVIEIITGGTKGDERERLVQRFAPRANQPNPTNGQRTMD
;
A
#
# COMPACT_ATOMS: atom_id res chain seq x y z
N MET A 1 29.35 -64.84 17.93
CA MET A 1 28.10 -65.61 17.89
C MET A 1 27.54 -65.51 16.49
N ALA A 2 27.12 -66.62 15.87
CA ALA A 2 26.49 -66.56 14.55
C ALA A 2 25.17 -65.79 14.66
N TYR A 3 24.97 -64.79 13.79
CA TYR A 3 23.71 -64.05 13.71
C TYR A 3 22.58 -64.96 13.22
N TYR A 4 21.48 -64.99 13.96
CA TYR A 4 20.23 -65.64 13.57
C TYR A 4 19.13 -64.59 13.45
N ALA A 5 18.64 -64.37 12.23
CA ALA A 5 17.46 -63.55 11.99
C ALA A 5 16.17 -64.27 12.41
N PRO A 6 15.15 -63.55 12.88
CA PRO A 6 13.81 -64.09 13.10
C PRO A 6 13.15 -64.44 11.78
N ASP A 7 12.22 -65.41 11.79
CA ASP A 7 11.47 -65.82 10.60
C ASP A 7 10.64 -64.66 10.00
N ILE A 8 10.17 -63.75 10.86
CA ILE A 8 9.32 -62.62 10.49
C ILE A 8 9.92 -61.31 11.00
N ILE A 9 9.95 -60.32 10.12
CA ILE A 9 10.34 -58.93 10.37
C ILE A 9 9.14 -58.06 10.04
N ASP A 10 8.65 -57.30 11.03
CA ASP A 10 7.37 -56.58 10.95
C ASP A 10 7.45 -55.10 11.38
N ASN A 11 8.65 -54.59 11.68
CA ASN A 11 8.87 -53.23 12.17
C ASN A 11 8.12 -52.90 13.48
N SER A 12 7.61 -53.89 14.22
CA SER A 12 6.80 -53.65 15.44
C SER A 12 7.61 -53.14 16.64
N ARG A 13 8.92 -53.40 16.65
CA ARG A 13 9.87 -53.03 17.71
C ARG A 13 11.25 -52.78 17.10
N ALA A 14 12.12 -52.06 17.81
CA ALA A 14 13.46 -51.70 17.33
C ALA A 14 14.30 -52.91 16.87
N ASP A 15 14.24 -54.03 17.61
CA ASP A 15 14.91 -55.30 17.33
C ASP A 15 14.21 -56.17 16.27
N ARG A 16 13.07 -55.70 15.74
CA ARG A 16 12.29 -56.33 14.66
C ARG A 16 12.18 -55.45 13.42
N THR A 17 12.98 -54.39 13.35
CA THR A 17 13.05 -53.53 12.16
C THR A 17 13.93 -54.17 11.10
N LEU A 18 13.59 -53.95 9.82
CA LEU A 18 14.46 -54.43 8.75
C LEU A 18 15.83 -53.74 8.77
N SER A 19 15.91 -52.46 9.14
CA SER A 19 17.19 -51.75 9.34
C SER A 19 18.10 -52.44 10.38
N HIS A 20 17.54 -52.87 11.51
CA HIS A 20 18.28 -53.64 12.52
C HIS A 20 18.83 -54.94 11.92
N HIS A 21 17.99 -55.71 11.21
CA HIS A 21 18.39 -57.01 10.68
C HIS A 21 19.34 -56.92 9.48
N LEU A 22 19.27 -55.88 8.65
CA LEU A 22 20.27 -55.58 7.64
C LEU A 22 21.64 -55.31 8.30
N THR A 23 21.65 -54.46 9.33
CA THR A 23 22.87 -54.13 10.08
C THR A 23 23.48 -55.36 10.74
N GLN A 24 22.67 -56.18 11.41
CA GLN A 24 23.15 -57.39 12.06
C GLN A 24 23.63 -58.45 11.04
N ALA A 25 22.97 -58.58 9.89
CA ALA A 25 23.42 -59.49 8.84
C ALA A 25 24.81 -59.09 8.32
N ILE A 26 25.08 -57.80 8.15
CA ILE A 26 26.39 -57.32 7.69
C ILE A 26 27.44 -57.48 8.78
N ILE A 27 27.21 -56.91 9.96
CA ILE A 27 28.24 -56.78 11.01
C ILE A 27 28.43 -58.10 11.77
N ALA A 28 27.36 -58.67 12.32
CA ALA A 28 27.43 -59.88 13.15
C ALA A 28 27.38 -61.16 12.31
N GLY A 29 26.69 -61.10 11.16
CA GLY A 29 26.58 -62.20 10.21
C GLY A 29 27.74 -62.32 9.23
N ASP A 30 28.66 -61.34 9.21
CA ASP A 30 29.81 -61.26 8.30
C ASP A 30 29.38 -61.53 6.84
N GLN A 31 28.32 -60.85 6.42
CA GLN A 31 27.86 -60.87 5.03
C GLN A 31 28.52 -59.72 4.29
N GLN A 32 29.22 -60.04 3.21
CA GLN A 32 30.05 -59.08 2.47
C GLN A 32 29.41 -58.62 1.15
N ARG A 33 28.32 -59.26 0.73
CA ARG A 33 27.60 -58.95 -0.50
C ARG A 33 26.13 -58.69 -0.23
N LEU A 34 25.59 -57.62 -0.82
CA LEU A 34 24.15 -57.30 -0.74
C LEU A 34 23.61 -56.87 -2.11
N ASP A 35 22.61 -57.61 -2.58
CA ASP A 35 21.78 -57.23 -3.73
C ASP A 35 20.40 -56.78 -3.25
N ILE A 36 20.00 -55.56 -3.60
CA ILE A 36 18.69 -54.99 -3.27
C ILE A 36 17.89 -54.78 -4.54
N ALA A 37 16.71 -55.39 -4.63
CA ALA A 37 15.69 -55.02 -5.60
C ALA A 37 14.54 -54.34 -4.85
N THR A 38 14.25 -53.07 -5.17
CA THR A 38 13.22 -52.27 -4.50
C THR A 38 12.38 -51.48 -5.49
N GLY A 39 11.12 -51.25 -5.14
CA GLY A 39 10.26 -50.36 -5.92
C GLY A 39 10.58 -48.88 -5.70
N TYR A 40 11.00 -48.53 -4.49
CA TYR A 40 11.31 -47.15 -4.09
C TYR A 40 12.62 -47.11 -3.30
N PHE A 41 13.40 -46.06 -3.54
CA PHE A 41 14.64 -45.77 -2.83
C PHE A 41 14.62 -44.31 -2.42
N SER A 42 14.93 -44.03 -1.16
CA SER A 42 15.13 -42.68 -0.65
C SER A 42 16.57 -42.55 -0.12
N PRO A 43 17.34 -41.52 -0.52
CA PRO A 43 18.69 -41.29 -0.01
C PRO A 43 18.78 -41.21 1.52
N ASP A 44 17.72 -40.74 2.16
CA ASP A 44 17.63 -40.57 3.61
C ASP A 44 17.75 -41.90 4.39
N VAL A 45 17.56 -43.04 3.71
CA VAL A 45 17.80 -44.38 4.29
C VAL A 45 19.25 -44.56 4.76
N TRP A 46 20.18 -43.76 4.22
CA TRP A 46 21.59 -43.78 4.60
C TRP A 46 21.79 -43.51 6.10
N HIS A 47 20.95 -42.68 6.73
CA HIS A 47 21.03 -42.42 8.18
C HIS A 47 20.85 -43.69 9.02
N LEU A 48 20.13 -44.68 8.51
CA LEU A 48 19.78 -45.90 9.25
C LEU A 48 20.82 -47.00 9.09
N VAL A 49 21.36 -47.18 7.88
CA VAL A 49 22.16 -48.35 7.53
C VAL A 49 23.51 -48.01 6.88
N GLY A 50 23.80 -46.74 6.61
CA GLY A 50 25.01 -46.30 5.87
C GLY A 50 26.30 -46.84 6.48
N ALA A 51 26.49 -46.65 7.79
CA ALA A 51 27.66 -47.16 8.52
C ALA A 51 27.83 -48.68 8.39
N ALA A 52 26.73 -49.45 8.31
CA ALA A 52 26.81 -50.89 8.10
C ALA A 52 27.15 -51.20 6.63
N LEU A 53 26.53 -50.51 5.67
CA LEU A 53 26.75 -50.73 4.24
C LEU A 53 28.20 -50.48 3.82
N GLU A 54 28.93 -49.59 4.50
CA GLU A 54 30.36 -49.35 4.26
C GLU A 54 31.22 -50.62 4.39
N HIS A 55 30.81 -51.59 5.21
CA HIS A 55 31.53 -52.84 5.41
C HIS A 55 31.38 -53.85 4.26
N LEU A 56 30.48 -53.63 3.30
CA LEU A 56 30.28 -54.54 2.17
C LEU A 56 31.43 -54.46 1.16
N HIS A 57 31.75 -55.58 0.52
CA HIS A 57 32.66 -55.68 -0.64
C HIS A 57 31.95 -55.75 -1.99
N LEU A 58 30.61 -55.86 -1.99
CA LEU A 58 29.79 -55.75 -3.20
C LEU A 58 28.37 -55.30 -2.82
N PHE A 59 27.94 -54.18 -3.40
CA PHE A 59 26.58 -53.67 -3.23
C PHE A 59 25.94 -53.37 -4.59
N ARG A 60 24.75 -53.95 -4.82
CA ARG A 60 23.98 -53.71 -6.05
C ARG A 60 22.57 -53.28 -5.73
N LEU A 61 22.18 -52.10 -6.18
CA LEU A 61 20.85 -51.55 -6.00
C LEU A 61 20.09 -51.50 -7.33
N LEU A 62 18.98 -52.22 -7.40
CA LEU A 62 18.04 -52.20 -8.52
C LEU A 62 16.74 -51.50 -8.11
N VAL A 63 16.44 -50.35 -8.72
CA VAL A 63 15.29 -49.50 -8.36
C VAL A 63 14.22 -49.49 -9.44
N GLY A 64 12.95 -49.58 -9.07
CA GLY A 64 11.81 -49.39 -9.98
C GLY A 64 11.49 -47.91 -10.25
N VAL A 65 10.67 -47.66 -11.27
CA VAL A 65 10.11 -46.32 -11.57
C VAL A 65 8.59 -46.38 -11.46
N LYS A 66 7.98 -45.40 -10.76
CA LYS A 66 6.52 -45.30 -10.61
C LYS A 66 5.89 -44.83 -11.94
N PRO A 67 4.82 -45.47 -12.45
CA PRO A 67 3.97 -44.86 -13.46
C PRO A 67 3.21 -43.70 -12.80
N ASN A 68 3.43 -42.46 -13.23
CA ASN A 68 2.59 -41.34 -12.79
C ASN A 68 1.20 -41.48 -13.42
N VAL A 69 0.19 -41.74 -12.60
CA VAL A 69 -1.22 -41.66 -12.98
C VAL A 69 -1.56 -40.17 -13.15
N GLY A 70 -1.41 -39.63 -14.36
CA GLY A 70 -1.74 -38.22 -14.63
C GLY A 70 -1.14 -37.60 -15.88
N TYR A 71 -0.10 -38.21 -16.49
CA TYR A 71 0.40 -37.74 -17.78
C TYR A 71 -0.33 -38.47 -18.91
N GLY A 72 -1.06 -37.71 -19.72
CA GLY A 72 -1.69 -38.19 -20.94
C GLY A 72 -0.69 -38.97 -21.78
N VAL A 73 -1.16 -40.10 -22.31
CA VAL A 73 -0.39 -41.00 -23.15
C VAL A 73 -0.08 -40.28 -24.47
N ASP A 74 1.00 -39.52 -24.48
CA ASP A 74 1.67 -39.10 -25.71
C ASP A 74 3.14 -39.50 -25.65
N ALA A 75 3.58 -40.06 -26.77
CA ALA A 75 4.81 -40.80 -26.93
C ALA A 75 6.05 -39.91 -26.73
N THR A 76 6.77 -40.14 -25.61
CA THR A 76 8.24 -40.04 -25.39
C THR A 76 8.52 -39.90 -23.87
N LEU A 77 7.99 -40.80 -23.03
CA LEU A 77 8.29 -40.75 -21.60
C LEU A 77 9.73 -41.23 -21.35
N ASP A 78 10.64 -40.31 -21.05
CA ASP A 78 12.00 -40.64 -20.60
C ASP A 78 11.95 -41.12 -19.13
N LEU A 79 11.92 -42.43 -18.92
CA LEU A 79 11.88 -43.05 -17.60
C LEU A 79 13.13 -42.72 -16.75
N ARG A 80 14.26 -42.40 -17.39
CA ARG A 80 15.46 -41.92 -16.72
C ARG A 80 15.23 -40.53 -16.14
N GLN A 81 14.56 -39.64 -16.89
CA GLN A 81 14.17 -38.31 -16.41
C GLN A 81 13.19 -38.39 -15.24
N MET A 82 12.23 -39.33 -15.28
CA MET A 82 11.30 -39.56 -14.17
C MET A 82 12.02 -40.02 -12.90
N PHE A 83 12.96 -40.96 -13.01
CA PHE A 83 13.78 -41.41 -11.88
C PHE A 83 14.53 -40.22 -11.24
N ARG A 84 15.16 -39.36 -12.05
CA ARG A 84 15.84 -38.15 -11.58
C ARG A 84 14.88 -37.17 -10.90
N HIS A 85 13.67 -37.01 -11.44
CA HIS A 85 12.67 -36.11 -10.88
C HIS A 85 12.17 -36.58 -9.52
N THR A 86 11.81 -37.87 -9.38
CA THR A 86 11.38 -38.45 -8.10
C THR A 86 12.48 -38.33 -7.06
N LEU A 87 13.73 -38.67 -7.43
CA LEU A 87 14.88 -38.52 -6.55
C LEU A 87 15.10 -37.07 -6.11
N ALA A 88 14.99 -36.10 -7.02
CA ALA A 88 15.12 -34.69 -6.70
C ALA A 88 14.01 -34.18 -5.76
N GLN A 89 12.79 -34.70 -5.89
CA GLN A 89 11.68 -34.42 -4.97
C GLN A 89 11.97 -34.96 -3.57
N ASP A 90 12.40 -36.22 -3.46
CA ASP A 90 12.74 -36.84 -2.17
C ASP A 90 13.84 -36.04 -1.45
N ILE A 91 14.87 -35.61 -2.18
CA ILE A 91 15.94 -34.76 -1.61
C ILE A 91 15.43 -33.37 -1.22
N ALA A 92 14.48 -32.80 -1.97
CA ALA A 92 13.89 -31.51 -1.66
C ALA A 92 13.10 -31.53 -0.35
N GLU A 93 12.48 -32.66 0.01
CA GLU A 93 11.72 -32.85 1.24
C GLU A 93 12.59 -33.04 2.50
N MET A 94 13.84 -33.49 2.36
CA MET A 94 14.79 -33.66 3.48
C MET A 94 15.04 -32.35 4.24
N GLY A 95 15.35 -32.40 5.55
CA GLY A 95 15.67 -31.22 6.35
C GLY A 95 16.94 -30.50 5.85
N PHE A 96 16.92 -29.17 5.69
CA PHE A 96 18.13 -28.43 5.30
C PHE A 96 19.01 -28.15 6.54
N ASP A 97 19.82 -29.13 6.90
CA ASP A 97 20.75 -29.08 8.03
C ASP A 97 22.10 -29.77 7.71
N ARG A 98 23.04 -29.65 8.66
CA ARG A 98 24.40 -30.20 8.51
C ARG A 98 24.43 -31.73 8.55
N GLU A 99 23.46 -32.37 9.19
CA GLU A 99 23.43 -33.83 9.29
C GLU A 99 23.05 -34.42 7.93
N HIS A 100 21.98 -33.94 7.32
CA HIS A 100 21.58 -34.36 5.97
C HIS A 100 22.65 -34.03 4.91
N ALA A 101 23.33 -32.89 5.02
CA ALA A 101 24.45 -32.57 4.13
C ALA A 101 25.57 -33.61 4.22
N ARG A 102 25.97 -33.96 5.44
CA ARG A 102 27.00 -34.98 5.69
C ARG A 102 26.57 -36.36 5.18
N LEU A 103 25.31 -36.75 5.38
CA LEU A 103 24.78 -38.03 4.88
C LEU A 103 24.83 -38.11 3.36
N VAL A 104 24.48 -37.02 2.67
CA VAL A 104 24.56 -36.96 1.21
C VAL A 104 26.01 -37.07 0.74
N ASP A 105 26.96 -36.40 1.41
CA ASP A 105 28.39 -36.53 1.11
C ASP A 105 28.89 -37.96 1.30
N GLU A 106 28.55 -38.60 2.43
CA GLU A 106 28.91 -40.00 2.73
C GLU A 106 28.30 -40.98 1.72
N LEU A 107 27.02 -40.80 1.36
CA LEU A 107 26.35 -41.59 0.33
C LEU A 107 27.02 -41.41 -1.03
N VAL A 108 27.38 -40.18 -1.42
CA VAL A 108 28.09 -39.92 -2.68
C VAL A 108 29.45 -40.61 -2.68
N GLN A 109 30.21 -40.54 -1.57
CA GLN A 109 31.49 -41.24 -1.44
C GLN A 109 31.33 -42.77 -1.54
N PHE A 110 30.32 -43.33 -0.87
CA PHE A 110 30.01 -44.75 -0.96
C PHE A 110 29.66 -45.15 -2.40
N LEU A 111 28.77 -44.38 -3.04
CA LEU A 111 28.39 -44.60 -4.43
C LEU A 111 29.56 -44.46 -5.39
N GLN A 112 30.65 -43.75 -5.07
CA GLN A 112 31.81 -43.64 -5.96
C GLN A 112 32.70 -44.89 -5.99
N ARG A 113 32.56 -45.82 -5.03
CA ARG A 113 33.37 -47.04 -4.98
C ARG A 113 33.10 -47.97 -6.17
N ASP A 114 34.12 -48.66 -6.66
CA ASP A 114 34.01 -49.57 -7.82
C ASP A 114 33.14 -50.81 -7.55
N ASP A 115 33.02 -51.20 -6.29
CA ASP A 115 32.22 -52.34 -5.83
C ASP A 115 30.74 -51.99 -5.55
N VAL A 116 30.33 -50.76 -5.87
CA VAL A 116 28.96 -50.28 -5.76
C VAL A 116 28.38 -50.05 -7.14
N ALA A 117 27.23 -50.66 -7.42
CA ALA A 117 26.50 -50.47 -8.68
C ALA A 117 25.03 -50.15 -8.45
N VAL A 118 24.49 -49.25 -9.26
CA VAL A 118 23.07 -48.86 -9.21
C VAL A 118 22.47 -48.96 -10.60
N ARG A 119 21.35 -49.66 -10.71
CA ARG A 119 20.56 -49.74 -11.94
C ARG A 119 19.12 -49.36 -11.67
N HIS A 120 18.48 -48.71 -12.63
CA HIS A 120 17.02 -48.60 -12.63
C HIS A 120 16.43 -49.61 -13.61
N PHE A 121 15.23 -50.11 -13.31
CA PHE A 121 14.52 -51.07 -14.13
C PHE A 121 13.39 -50.38 -14.89
N ASP A 122 13.54 -50.25 -16.22
CA ASP A 122 12.68 -49.45 -17.10
C ASP A 122 11.68 -50.27 -17.95
N LYS A 123 11.78 -51.62 -17.92
CA LYS A 123 11.00 -52.49 -18.82
C LYS A 123 9.54 -52.68 -18.37
N LYS A 124 9.34 -52.92 -17.08
CA LYS A 124 8.03 -53.13 -16.43
C LYS A 124 8.08 -52.58 -15.01
N PHE A 125 6.94 -52.35 -14.38
CA PHE A 125 6.92 -51.91 -12.99
C PHE A 125 7.59 -52.94 -12.06
N LEU A 126 8.76 -52.59 -11.50
CA LEU A 126 9.46 -53.40 -10.50
C LEU A 126 8.89 -53.06 -9.12
N HIS A 127 7.97 -53.90 -8.63
CA HIS A 127 7.41 -53.74 -7.29
C HIS A 127 8.03 -54.67 -6.24
N ALA A 128 9.01 -55.50 -6.62
CA ALA A 128 9.66 -56.40 -5.67
C ALA A 128 10.41 -55.62 -4.57
N LYS A 129 10.47 -56.21 -3.37
CA LYS A 129 11.36 -55.77 -2.30
C LYS A 129 12.09 -56.99 -1.76
N ALA A 130 13.35 -57.11 -2.16
CA ALA A 130 14.21 -58.23 -1.83
C ALA A 130 15.60 -57.71 -1.47
N TYR A 131 16.14 -58.21 -0.37
CA TYR A 131 17.47 -57.90 0.15
C TYR A 131 18.20 -59.24 0.26
N ILE A 132 19.20 -59.47 -0.60
CA ILE A 132 19.78 -60.79 -0.82
C ILE A 132 21.27 -60.74 -0.48
N PHE A 133 21.63 -61.39 0.62
CA PHE A 133 23.02 -61.67 1.01
C PHE A 133 23.42 -63.08 0.59
N ASP A 134 24.66 -63.48 0.85
CA ASP A 134 25.19 -64.79 0.45
C ASP A 134 24.51 -65.95 1.17
N ARG A 135 24.23 -65.80 2.46
CA ARG A 135 23.65 -66.86 3.30
C ARG A 135 22.23 -66.58 3.78
N ILE A 136 21.73 -65.36 3.57
CA ILE A 136 20.41 -64.94 4.04
C ILE A 136 19.76 -63.99 3.04
N SER A 137 18.43 -64.04 2.96
CA SER A 137 17.64 -63.05 2.22
C SER A 137 16.44 -62.59 3.01
N PHE A 138 16.00 -61.37 2.76
CA PHE A 138 14.77 -60.79 3.29
C PHE A 138 13.87 -60.40 2.12
N VAL A 139 12.64 -60.93 2.08
CA VAL A 139 11.68 -60.66 1.02
C VAL A 139 10.35 -60.26 1.65
N GLY A 140 9.78 -59.14 1.18
CA GLY A 140 8.60 -58.58 1.83
C GLY A 140 8.01 -57.36 1.13
N SER A 141 7.36 -56.51 1.92
CA SER A 141 6.76 -55.25 1.47
C SER A 141 7.66 -54.02 1.69
N ASN A 142 8.77 -54.15 2.42
CA ASN A 142 9.68 -53.07 2.82
C ASN A 142 10.47 -52.45 1.66
N ASN A 143 10.09 -51.25 1.21
CA ASN A 143 10.95 -50.48 0.29
C ASN A 143 12.22 -50.00 1.00
N PHE A 144 13.24 -49.63 0.21
CA PHE A 144 14.52 -49.14 0.72
C PHE A 144 14.43 -47.64 1.05
N THR A 145 13.59 -47.34 2.04
CA THR A 145 13.27 -46.00 2.53
C THR A 145 13.20 -46.01 4.05
N PRO A 146 13.39 -44.88 4.75
CA PRO A 146 13.33 -44.86 6.21
C PRO A 146 12.03 -45.44 6.79
N PRO A 147 10.82 -45.09 6.29
CA PRO A 147 9.58 -45.69 6.77
C PRO A 147 9.50 -47.19 6.52
N GLY A 148 9.92 -47.65 5.33
CA GLY A 148 9.92 -49.07 4.98
C GLY A 148 10.82 -49.91 5.89
N LEU A 149 11.95 -49.35 6.36
CA LEU A 149 12.91 -50.08 7.18
C LEU A 149 12.66 -49.99 8.69
N THR A 150 11.73 -49.15 9.17
CA THR A 150 11.62 -48.85 10.61
C THR A 150 10.22 -48.84 11.19
N HIS A 151 9.22 -48.20 10.57
CA HIS A 151 7.97 -47.88 11.26
C HIS A 151 6.68 -48.07 10.44
N ASN A 152 6.77 -48.27 9.12
CA ASN A 152 5.62 -48.74 8.37
C ASN A 152 5.22 -50.14 8.85
N SER A 153 3.92 -50.42 8.85
CA SER A 153 3.39 -51.79 8.99
C SER A 153 3.76 -52.62 7.76
N GLU A 154 4.95 -53.19 7.79
CA GLU A 154 5.51 -54.02 6.72
C GLU A 154 5.59 -55.48 7.17
N LEU A 155 5.77 -56.38 6.23
CA LEU A 155 6.05 -57.78 6.52
C LEU A 155 7.14 -58.29 5.60
N ALA A 156 8.23 -58.78 6.18
CA ALA A 156 9.29 -59.49 5.48
C ALA A 156 9.55 -60.84 6.14
N VAL A 157 9.89 -61.82 5.31
CA VAL A 157 10.31 -63.15 5.74
C VAL A 157 11.81 -63.25 5.54
N ALA A 158 12.51 -63.71 6.58
CA ALA A 158 13.92 -64.07 6.48
C ALA A 158 14.05 -65.50 5.96
N ASN A 159 14.96 -65.72 5.00
CA ASN A 159 15.22 -67.03 4.45
C ASN A 159 16.73 -67.32 4.47
N MET A 160 17.11 -68.35 5.22
CA MET A 160 18.49 -68.83 5.37
C MET A 160 18.76 -70.15 4.62
N ASN A 161 17.79 -70.66 3.86
CA ASN A 161 17.98 -71.85 3.06
C ASN A 161 18.79 -71.49 1.80
N GLU A 162 19.99 -72.05 1.68
CA GLU A 162 20.95 -71.77 0.61
C GLU A 162 20.34 -71.90 -0.80
N ALA A 163 19.62 -73.00 -1.08
CA ALA A 163 18.95 -73.20 -2.36
C ALA A 163 17.83 -72.16 -2.65
N SER A 164 17.26 -71.54 -1.63
CA SER A 164 16.27 -70.46 -1.78
C SER A 164 16.94 -69.12 -2.03
N VAL A 165 18.04 -68.84 -1.33
CA VAL A 165 18.88 -67.65 -1.55
C VAL A 165 19.47 -67.65 -2.96
N GLU A 166 19.98 -68.80 -3.44
CA GLU A 166 20.49 -68.95 -4.81
C GLU A 166 19.40 -68.70 -5.86
N ARG A 167 18.20 -69.24 -5.67
CA ARG A 167 17.06 -68.99 -6.58
C ARG A 167 16.65 -67.53 -6.61
N LEU A 168 16.62 -66.86 -5.46
CA LEU A 168 16.36 -65.41 -5.38
C LEU A 168 17.46 -64.60 -6.05
N ARG A 169 18.72 -65.01 -5.91
CA ARG A 169 19.85 -64.36 -6.58
C ARG A 169 19.78 -64.54 -8.10
N ALA A 170 19.45 -65.74 -8.59
CA ALA A 170 19.23 -65.97 -10.02
C ALA A 170 18.07 -65.11 -10.57
N TRP A 171 16.99 -64.95 -9.80
CA TRP A 171 15.93 -63.99 -10.14
C TRP A 171 16.45 -62.55 -10.19
N PHE A 172 17.24 -62.12 -9.21
CA PHE A 172 17.85 -60.79 -9.20
C PHE A 172 18.73 -60.57 -10.44
N GLU A 173 19.61 -61.51 -10.79
CA GLU A 173 20.46 -61.41 -11.99
C GLU A 173 19.63 -61.23 -13.27
N SER A 174 18.50 -61.94 -13.38
CA SER A 174 17.60 -61.80 -14.54
C SER A 174 17.01 -60.38 -14.67
N LYS A 175 16.78 -59.69 -13.54
CA LYS A 175 16.29 -58.30 -13.53
C LYS A 175 17.42 -57.30 -13.67
N TRP A 176 18.55 -57.56 -13.03
CA TRP A 176 19.76 -56.77 -13.09
C TRP A 176 20.28 -56.64 -14.53
N ALA A 177 20.31 -57.73 -15.29
CA ALA A 177 20.74 -57.76 -16.69
C ALA A 177 19.89 -56.86 -17.60
N LEU A 178 18.62 -56.66 -17.25
CA LEU A 178 17.68 -55.79 -17.98
C LEU A 178 17.67 -54.33 -17.47
N GLY A 179 18.31 -54.06 -16.32
CA GLY A 179 18.39 -52.73 -15.74
C GLY A 179 19.40 -51.85 -16.47
N ILE A 180 19.13 -50.55 -16.47
CA ILE A 180 20.01 -49.51 -17.05
C ILE A 180 20.89 -48.95 -15.94
N ASP A 181 22.18 -48.80 -16.22
CA ASP A 181 23.13 -48.15 -15.29
C ASP A 181 22.69 -46.71 -14.99
N SER A 182 22.55 -46.40 -13.70
CA SER A 182 22.16 -45.07 -13.23
C SER A 182 22.92 -44.64 -11.99
N LYS A 183 24.09 -45.25 -11.78
CA LYS A 183 25.02 -44.83 -10.73
C LYS A 183 25.40 -43.35 -10.91
N ALA A 184 25.78 -42.97 -12.13
CA ALA A 184 26.14 -41.59 -12.47
C ALA A 184 24.95 -40.62 -12.30
N ASP A 185 23.74 -41.04 -12.69
CA ASP A 185 22.54 -40.19 -12.56
C ASP A 185 22.18 -39.90 -11.11
N LEU A 186 22.30 -40.90 -10.23
CA LEU A 186 22.07 -40.76 -8.81
C LEU A 186 23.10 -39.80 -8.18
N ILE A 187 24.39 -39.99 -8.49
CA ILE A 187 25.47 -39.11 -8.01
C ILE A 187 25.25 -37.67 -8.47
N GLU A 188 24.98 -37.45 -9.77
CA GLU A 188 24.76 -36.11 -10.31
C GLU A 188 23.54 -35.43 -9.67
N THR A 189 22.45 -36.18 -9.43
CA THR A 189 21.25 -35.63 -8.78
C THR A 189 21.51 -35.24 -7.32
N LEU A 190 22.29 -36.04 -6.58
CA LEU A 190 22.71 -35.72 -5.22
C LEU A 190 23.62 -34.48 -5.21
N GLN A 191 24.59 -34.38 -6.12
CA GLN A 191 25.52 -33.25 -6.23
C GLN A 191 24.87 -31.94 -6.73
N ALA A 192 23.82 -32.04 -7.54
CA ALA A 192 23.05 -30.89 -8.02
C ALA A 192 21.99 -30.42 -7.00
N SER A 193 21.79 -31.17 -5.91
CA SER A 193 20.81 -30.85 -4.88
C SER A 193 21.26 -29.71 -3.97
N LYS A 194 20.35 -29.29 -3.07
CA LYS A 194 20.64 -28.28 -2.03
C LYS A 194 21.78 -28.66 -1.08
N PHE A 195 22.16 -29.94 -1.02
CA PHE A 195 23.25 -30.45 -0.18
C PHE A 195 24.56 -30.67 -0.94
N GLY A 196 24.51 -30.64 -2.27
CA GLY A 196 25.66 -30.98 -3.10
C GLY A 196 26.63 -29.83 -3.30
N THR A 197 27.57 -30.03 -4.21
CA THR A 197 28.69 -29.11 -4.47
C THR A 197 28.39 -28.05 -5.53
N LYS A 198 27.16 -28.02 -6.06
CA LYS A 198 26.76 -27.05 -7.08
C LYS A 198 26.83 -25.62 -6.54
N THR A 199 27.76 -24.83 -7.07
CA THR A 199 27.86 -23.41 -6.77
C THR A 199 26.86 -22.61 -7.59
N TYR A 200 26.20 -21.63 -6.95
CA TYR A 200 25.34 -20.66 -7.62
C TYR A 200 26.04 -19.31 -7.72
N THR A 201 25.82 -18.61 -8.82
CA THR A 201 26.35 -17.25 -9.01
C THR A 201 25.66 -16.27 -8.07
N PRO A 202 26.32 -15.15 -7.68
CA PRO A 202 25.66 -14.10 -6.89
C PRO A 202 24.37 -13.57 -7.54
N PHE A 203 24.31 -13.54 -8.88
CA PHE A 203 23.11 -13.14 -9.62
C PHE A 203 21.95 -14.13 -9.43
N GLU A 204 22.19 -15.44 -9.54
CA GLU A 204 21.16 -16.46 -9.31
C GLU A 204 20.63 -16.42 -7.89
N VAL A 205 21.51 -16.24 -6.90
CA VAL A 205 21.13 -16.06 -5.49
C VAL A 205 20.28 -14.81 -5.32
N PHE A 206 20.70 -13.69 -5.92
CA PHE A 206 19.95 -12.43 -5.86
C PHE A 206 18.57 -12.56 -6.51
N ILE A 207 18.47 -13.13 -7.72
CA ILE A 207 17.19 -13.36 -8.39
C ILE A 207 16.32 -14.33 -7.61
N LYS A 208 16.89 -15.39 -7.01
CA LYS A 208 16.13 -16.30 -6.15
C LYS A 208 15.61 -15.58 -4.90
N ALA A 209 16.41 -14.74 -4.28
CA ALA A 209 15.97 -13.94 -3.12
C ALA A 209 14.84 -12.97 -3.50
N LEU A 210 14.95 -12.28 -4.64
CA LEU A 210 13.89 -11.43 -5.17
C LEU A 210 12.63 -12.25 -5.48
N TYR A 211 12.78 -13.40 -6.13
CA TYR A 211 11.65 -14.30 -6.41
C TYR A 211 10.98 -14.73 -5.11
N GLU A 212 11.72 -15.20 -4.11
CA GLU A 212 11.13 -15.60 -2.82
C GLU A 212 10.44 -14.44 -2.09
N TYR A 213 10.97 -13.21 -2.22
CA TYR A 213 10.38 -12.01 -1.65
C TYR A 213 9.10 -11.56 -2.38
N PHE A 214 9.05 -11.73 -3.71
CA PHE A 214 7.97 -11.23 -4.56
C PHE A 214 7.03 -12.31 -5.12
N LYS A 215 7.29 -13.61 -4.92
CA LYS A 215 6.53 -14.72 -5.54
C LYS A 215 5.03 -14.63 -5.24
N ASP A 216 4.66 -14.26 -4.02
CA ASP A 216 3.26 -14.11 -3.62
C ASP A 216 2.57 -12.93 -4.32
N ARG A 217 3.35 -11.97 -4.84
CA ARG A 217 2.87 -10.85 -5.67
C ARG A 217 2.82 -11.21 -7.17
N LEU A 218 3.56 -12.23 -7.59
CA LEU A 218 3.66 -12.65 -9.01
C LEU A 218 2.57 -13.66 -9.39
N VAL A 219 2.05 -14.42 -8.42
CA VAL A 219 0.94 -15.34 -8.65
C VAL A 219 -0.37 -14.54 -8.62
N LEU A 220 -0.76 -14.02 -9.79
CA LEU A 220 -2.13 -13.56 -10.01
C LEU A 220 -3.01 -14.81 -10.18
N ASP A 221 -3.88 -15.10 -9.20
CA ASP A 221 -4.96 -16.07 -9.38
C ASP A 221 -5.92 -15.54 -10.47
N ALA A 222 -5.62 -15.83 -11.73
CA ALA A 222 -6.38 -15.41 -12.90
C ALA A 222 -7.84 -15.94 -12.91
N ASP A 223 -8.17 -16.90 -12.04
CA ASP A 223 -9.46 -17.60 -12.03
C ASP A 223 -10.50 -17.05 -11.06
N ARG A 224 -10.21 -16.00 -10.28
CA ARG A 224 -11.24 -15.37 -9.44
C ARG A 224 -11.99 -14.28 -10.22
N GLN A 225 -13.07 -14.67 -10.89
CA GLN A 225 -14.06 -13.72 -11.41
C GLN A 225 -14.63 -12.88 -10.25
N THR A 226 -14.22 -11.62 -10.17
CA THR A 226 -14.78 -10.62 -9.25
C THR A 226 -15.85 -9.81 -9.98
N ALA A 227 -16.88 -9.33 -9.27
CA ALA A 227 -17.92 -8.52 -9.91
C ALA A 227 -17.36 -7.18 -10.42
N VAL A 228 -16.27 -6.71 -9.79
CA VAL A 228 -15.53 -5.52 -10.22
C VAL A 228 -14.41 -5.93 -11.17
N GLU A 229 -14.53 -5.56 -12.45
CA GLU A 229 -13.45 -5.72 -13.43
C GLU A 229 -12.35 -4.68 -13.15
N LEU A 230 -11.11 -5.14 -13.04
CA LEU A 230 -9.95 -4.34 -12.71
C LEU A 230 -8.91 -4.46 -13.83
N ALA A 231 -8.21 -3.36 -14.12
CA ALA A 231 -6.99 -3.47 -14.91
C ALA A 231 -5.92 -4.24 -14.12
N ARG A 232 -4.99 -4.92 -14.81
CA ARG A 232 -3.91 -5.71 -14.20
C ARG A 232 -3.18 -5.00 -13.05
N PHE A 233 -2.78 -3.73 -13.25
CA PHE A 233 -2.09 -2.96 -12.21
C PHE A 233 -2.99 -2.64 -10.99
N GLN A 234 -4.32 -2.64 -11.15
CA GLN A 234 -5.29 -2.49 -10.06
C GLN A 234 -5.49 -3.80 -9.32
N GLU A 235 -5.46 -4.94 -10.02
CA GLU A 235 -5.48 -6.27 -9.40
C GLU A 235 -4.24 -6.50 -8.54
N GLU A 236 -3.05 -6.20 -9.08
CA GLU A 236 -1.79 -6.23 -8.31
C GLU A 236 -1.91 -5.37 -7.04
N GLY A 237 -2.41 -4.14 -7.17
CA GLY A 237 -2.61 -3.24 -6.03
C GLY A 237 -3.64 -3.73 -5.02
N LYS A 238 -4.72 -4.38 -5.48
CA LYS A 238 -5.72 -5.01 -4.62
C LYS A 238 -5.10 -6.16 -3.82
N LEU A 239 -4.34 -7.04 -4.47
CA LEU A 239 -3.71 -8.19 -3.80
C LEU A 239 -2.69 -7.73 -2.75
N GLU A 240 -1.88 -6.72 -3.08
CA GLU A 240 -0.95 -6.12 -2.12
C GLU A 240 -1.72 -5.52 -0.92
N ALA A 241 -2.83 -4.82 -1.17
CA ALA A 241 -3.67 -4.27 -0.12
C ALA A 241 -4.31 -5.37 0.75
N ILE A 242 -4.77 -6.48 0.16
CA ILE A 242 -5.28 -7.65 0.91
C ILE A 242 -4.19 -8.24 1.80
N ASN A 243 -2.96 -8.40 1.29
CA ASN A 243 -1.84 -8.92 2.06
C ASN A 243 -1.52 -8.03 3.27
N LEU A 244 -1.53 -6.71 3.10
CA LEU A 244 -1.35 -5.75 4.20
C LEU A 244 -2.51 -5.77 5.20
N LEU A 245 -3.76 -5.89 4.72
CA LEU A 245 -4.93 -6.06 5.58
C LEU A 245 -4.88 -7.37 6.38
N ASP A 246 -4.44 -8.47 5.78
CA ASP A 246 -4.31 -9.76 6.46
C ASP A 246 -3.17 -9.76 7.49
N LYS A 247 -2.03 -9.14 7.16
CA LYS A 247 -0.85 -9.08 8.04
C LYS A 247 -1.01 -8.05 9.17
N TRP A 248 -1.44 -6.83 8.85
CA TRP A 248 -1.44 -5.69 9.78
C TRP A 248 -2.84 -5.23 10.19
N GLY A 249 -3.87 -5.55 9.41
CA GLY A 249 -5.24 -5.09 9.68
C GLY A 249 -5.52 -3.67 9.19
N GLY A 250 -4.60 -3.06 8.45
CA GLY A 250 -4.79 -1.73 7.88
C GLY A 250 -3.93 -1.51 6.63
N VAL A 251 -4.44 -0.73 5.68
CA VAL A 251 -3.73 -0.33 4.47
C VAL A 251 -4.09 1.10 4.06
N LEU A 252 -3.09 1.82 3.55
CA LEU A 252 -3.20 3.11 2.88
C LEU A 252 -3.02 2.92 1.37
N VAL A 253 -4.08 3.05 0.59
CA VAL A 253 -4.03 3.06 -0.87
C VAL A 253 -3.73 4.48 -1.34
N ALA A 254 -2.46 4.73 -1.63
CA ALA A 254 -1.88 6.04 -1.97
C ALA A 254 -1.65 6.24 -3.48
N ASP A 255 -2.45 5.57 -4.33
CA ASP A 255 -2.32 5.70 -5.78
C ASP A 255 -2.59 7.13 -6.27
N ALA A 256 -1.87 7.53 -7.32
CA ALA A 256 -2.09 8.81 -7.98
C ALA A 256 -3.56 9.01 -8.42
N VAL A 257 -3.99 10.27 -8.53
CA VAL A 257 -5.33 10.63 -9.01
C VAL A 257 -5.62 9.95 -10.35
N GLY A 258 -6.83 9.45 -10.56
CA GLY A 258 -7.25 8.85 -11.83
C GLY A 258 -6.72 7.43 -12.10
N LEU A 259 -6.08 6.77 -11.14
CA LEU A 259 -5.70 5.34 -11.24
C LEU A 259 -6.82 4.36 -10.82
N GLY A 260 -8.01 4.88 -10.50
CA GLY A 260 -9.16 4.06 -10.13
C GLY A 260 -9.15 3.53 -8.69
N LYS A 261 -8.66 4.33 -7.72
CA LYS A 261 -8.73 4.01 -6.28
C LYS A 261 -10.11 3.55 -5.81
N THR A 262 -11.18 4.17 -6.33
CA THR A 262 -12.56 3.77 -6.04
C THR A 262 -12.83 2.32 -6.45
N PHE A 263 -12.36 1.87 -7.62
CA PHE A 263 -12.52 0.48 -8.07
C PHE A 263 -11.72 -0.50 -7.20
N ILE A 264 -10.51 -0.12 -6.81
CA ILE A 264 -9.72 -0.89 -5.83
C ILE A 264 -10.49 -0.99 -4.50
N GLY A 265 -11.01 0.13 -3.99
CA GLY A 265 -11.81 0.18 -2.77
C GLY A 265 -13.07 -0.70 -2.85
N LEU A 266 -13.82 -0.65 -3.95
CA LEU A 266 -14.98 -1.52 -4.18
C LEU A 266 -14.58 -3.00 -4.18
N SER A 267 -13.49 -3.36 -4.86
CA SER A 267 -13.02 -4.74 -4.92
C SER A 267 -12.46 -5.24 -3.59
N LEU A 268 -11.88 -4.34 -2.77
CA LEU A 268 -11.49 -4.64 -1.38
C LEU A 268 -12.72 -4.86 -0.50
N LEU A 269 -13.76 -4.02 -0.61
CA LEU A 269 -15.01 -4.21 0.12
C LEU A 269 -15.66 -5.55 -0.24
N GLU A 270 -15.77 -5.86 -1.54
CA GLU A 270 -16.29 -7.14 -2.02
C GLU A 270 -15.51 -8.32 -1.40
N HIS A 271 -14.17 -8.29 -1.48
CA HIS A 271 -13.32 -9.33 -0.91
C HIS A 271 -13.53 -9.50 0.60
N GLU A 272 -13.49 -8.40 1.36
CA GLU A 272 -13.59 -8.46 2.82
C GLU A 272 -14.99 -8.90 3.30
N LEU A 273 -16.04 -8.58 2.55
CA LEU A 273 -17.42 -8.91 2.93
C LEU A 273 -17.82 -10.32 2.50
N LEU A 274 -17.29 -10.82 1.36
CA LEU A 274 -17.60 -12.15 0.86
C LEU A 274 -16.64 -13.22 1.39
N SER A 275 -15.32 -13.03 1.23
CA SER A 275 -14.32 -14.06 1.54
C SER A 275 -14.13 -14.29 3.04
N LYS A 276 -14.50 -13.31 3.88
CA LYS A 276 -14.42 -13.44 5.35
C LYS A 276 -15.76 -13.82 5.99
N ARG A 277 -16.80 -14.11 5.19
CA ARG A 277 -18.09 -14.59 5.70
C ARG A 277 -17.94 -15.95 6.36
N ARG A 278 -18.50 -16.13 7.56
CA ARG A 278 -18.47 -17.38 8.32
C ARG A 278 -19.82 -17.67 8.95
N ARG A 279 -20.09 -18.92 9.29
CA ARG A 279 -21.35 -19.31 9.96
C ARG A 279 -21.51 -18.50 11.25
N GLY A 280 -22.62 -17.75 11.36
CA GLY A 280 -22.93 -16.92 12.54
C GLY A 280 -22.35 -15.50 12.55
N HIS A 281 -21.53 -15.12 11.56
CA HIS A 281 -21.02 -13.74 11.44
C HIS A 281 -21.00 -13.28 9.98
N VAL A 282 -21.78 -12.24 9.68
CA VAL A 282 -21.80 -11.57 8.38
C VAL A 282 -21.02 -10.27 8.53
N PRO A 283 -19.87 -10.11 7.85
CA PRO A 283 -19.10 -8.88 7.91
C PRO A 283 -19.92 -7.67 7.46
N ARG A 284 -19.68 -6.52 8.09
CA ARG A 284 -20.24 -5.22 7.66
C ARG A 284 -19.15 -4.19 7.45
N ALA A 285 -19.37 -3.32 6.46
CA ALA A 285 -18.46 -2.24 6.14
C ALA A 285 -19.11 -0.86 6.35
N LEU A 286 -18.29 0.10 6.75
CA LEU A 286 -18.61 1.52 6.71
C LEU A 286 -17.68 2.22 5.73
N VAL A 287 -18.25 2.84 4.70
CA VAL A 287 -17.56 3.75 3.77
C VAL A 287 -17.77 5.18 4.26
N ILE A 288 -16.67 5.89 4.46
CA ILE A 288 -16.63 7.30 4.82
C ILE A 288 -16.01 8.04 3.65
N CYS A 289 -16.74 8.95 3.02
CA CYS A 289 -16.28 9.69 1.84
C CYS A 289 -16.79 11.15 1.89
N PRO A 290 -16.22 12.10 1.13
CA PRO A 290 -16.81 13.43 0.98
C PRO A 290 -18.28 13.35 0.57
N ALA A 291 -19.13 14.24 1.08
CA ALA A 291 -20.57 14.22 0.80
C ALA A 291 -20.90 14.11 -0.70
N GLN A 292 -20.12 14.76 -1.55
CA GLN A 292 -20.34 14.72 -3.00
C GLN A 292 -20.09 13.32 -3.58
N LEU A 293 -19.06 12.61 -3.12
CA LEU A 293 -18.73 11.27 -3.62
C LEU A 293 -19.70 10.20 -3.11
N ARG A 294 -20.37 10.44 -1.98
CA ARG A 294 -21.35 9.51 -1.40
C ARG A 294 -22.44 9.16 -2.40
N ASP A 295 -23.05 10.18 -3.00
CA ASP A 295 -24.25 10.04 -3.82
C ASP A 295 -23.89 9.92 -5.31
N LEU A 296 -22.82 10.57 -5.77
CA LEU A 296 -22.35 10.52 -7.16
C LEU A 296 -21.58 9.25 -7.52
N VAL A 297 -20.87 8.66 -6.56
CA VAL A 297 -19.89 7.61 -6.85
C VAL A 297 -20.16 6.36 -6.02
N TRP A 298 -20.09 6.44 -4.69
CA TRP A 298 -20.09 5.26 -3.83
C TRP A 298 -21.44 4.53 -3.85
N ARG A 299 -22.55 5.23 -3.60
CA ARG A 299 -23.88 4.60 -3.57
C ARG A 299 -24.27 3.96 -4.91
N PRO A 300 -24.15 4.65 -6.07
CA PRO A 300 -24.47 4.04 -7.36
C PRO A 300 -23.58 2.83 -7.67
N ARG A 301 -22.27 2.89 -7.37
CA ARG A 301 -21.34 1.80 -7.67
C ARG A 301 -21.55 0.59 -6.77
N ILE A 302 -21.78 0.78 -5.47
CA ILE A 302 -22.10 -0.33 -4.55
C ILE A 302 -23.37 -1.04 -5.00
N GLN A 303 -24.39 -0.30 -5.45
CA GLN A 303 -25.62 -0.86 -6.01
C GLN A 303 -25.36 -1.58 -7.34
N GLN A 304 -24.60 -0.96 -8.26
CA GLN A 304 -24.24 -1.54 -9.55
C GLN A 304 -23.53 -2.89 -9.41
N PHE A 305 -22.58 -2.99 -8.49
CA PHE A 305 -21.80 -4.22 -8.24
C PHE A 305 -22.46 -5.16 -7.22
N GLY A 306 -23.62 -4.79 -6.65
CA GLY A 306 -24.36 -5.63 -5.73
C GLY A 306 -23.62 -5.99 -4.43
N ILE A 307 -22.78 -5.09 -3.90
CA ILE A 307 -21.96 -5.35 -2.70
C ILE A 307 -22.82 -5.20 -1.44
N PRO A 308 -23.21 -6.28 -0.74
CA PRO A 308 -24.13 -6.19 0.39
C PRO A 308 -23.42 -5.75 1.68
N GLY A 309 -24.15 -5.22 2.66
CA GLY A 309 -23.62 -4.95 4.00
C GLY A 309 -22.70 -3.73 4.11
N VAL A 310 -22.76 -2.82 3.14
CA VAL A 310 -22.03 -1.55 3.14
C VAL A 310 -22.96 -0.41 3.57
N GLU A 311 -22.60 0.29 4.64
CA GLU A 311 -23.18 1.60 4.98
C GLU A 311 -22.25 2.71 4.49
N ILE A 312 -22.82 3.84 4.05
CA ILE A 312 -22.06 4.98 3.53
C ILE A 312 -22.44 6.23 4.33
N ARG A 313 -21.43 6.93 4.85
CA ARG A 313 -21.57 8.21 5.56
C ARG A 313 -20.61 9.23 5.00
N SER A 314 -20.98 10.50 5.09
CA SER A 314 -20.11 11.58 4.67
C SER A 314 -19.08 11.93 5.74
N GLN A 315 -17.96 12.51 5.34
CA GLN A 315 -16.95 13.02 6.29
C GLN A 315 -17.50 14.17 7.15
N GLU A 316 -18.44 14.95 6.60
CA GLU A 316 -19.14 16.04 7.28
C GLU A 316 -20.05 15.51 8.38
N GLU A 317 -20.79 14.42 8.13
CA GLU A 317 -21.60 13.73 9.14
C GLU A 317 -20.75 13.29 10.34
N LEU A 318 -19.52 12.80 10.10
CA LEU A 318 -18.58 12.44 11.17
C LEU A 318 -18.10 13.64 11.98
N GLY A 319 -18.11 14.84 11.41
CA GLY A 319 -17.74 16.08 12.10
C GLY A 319 -18.80 16.58 13.08
N ASN A 320 -20.04 16.11 12.95
CA ASN A 320 -21.12 16.43 13.87
C ASN A 320 -20.83 15.85 15.26
N LYS A 321 -21.03 16.66 16.32
CA LYS A 321 -20.82 16.26 17.72
C LYS A 321 -21.66 15.04 18.13
N ASP A 322 -22.85 14.90 17.55
CA ASP A 322 -23.81 13.85 17.89
C ASP A 322 -23.70 12.60 17.02
N PHE A 323 -22.64 12.48 16.21
CA PHE A 323 -22.42 11.30 15.37
C PHE A 323 -22.27 10.02 16.21
N ASP A 324 -23.10 9.00 15.93
CA ASP A 324 -23.10 7.72 16.65
C ASP A 324 -21.93 6.80 16.25
N TRP A 325 -20.70 7.24 16.52
CA TRP A 325 -19.51 6.41 16.30
C TRP A 325 -19.53 5.12 17.13
N ARG A 326 -20.27 5.09 18.26
CA ARG A 326 -20.36 3.92 19.15
C ARG A 326 -21.18 2.79 18.55
N GLY A 327 -22.32 3.13 17.92
CA GLY A 327 -23.13 2.18 17.16
C GLY A 327 -22.29 1.51 16.09
N TYR A 328 -21.62 2.31 15.25
CA TYR A 328 -20.71 1.81 14.21
C TYR A 328 -19.57 0.96 14.77
N ALA A 329 -18.92 1.39 15.85
CA ALA A 329 -17.84 0.63 16.47
C ALA A 329 -18.23 -0.79 16.89
N ARG A 330 -19.52 -1.03 17.20
CA ARG A 330 -20.04 -2.36 17.58
C ARG A 330 -20.47 -3.20 16.38
N THR A 331 -20.84 -2.56 15.27
CA THR A 331 -21.53 -3.21 14.17
C THR A 331 -20.66 -3.52 12.97
N VAL A 332 -19.58 -2.76 12.76
CA VAL A 332 -18.74 -2.84 11.54
C VAL A 332 -17.41 -3.54 11.79
N ASP A 333 -16.98 -4.29 10.78
CA ASP A 333 -15.72 -5.04 10.75
C ASP A 333 -14.70 -4.38 9.82
N VAL A 334 -15.17 -3.66 8.79
CA VAL A 334 -14.34 -2.96 7.80
C VAL A 334 -14.69 -1.47 7.81
N VAL A 335 -13.68 -0.61 7.81
CA VAL A 335 -13.84 0.84 7.67
C VAL A 335 -13.00 1.29 6.49
N LEU A 336 -13.64 1.83 5.47
CA LEU A 336 -12.98 2.41 4.31
C LEU A 336 -13.18 3.92 4.33
N VAL A 337 -12.09 4.68 4.28
CA VAL A 337 -12.11 6.14 4.27
C VAL A 337 -11.53 6.63 2.95
N ASP A 338 -12.40 7.17 2.09
CA ASP A 338 -12.01 7.85 0.87
C ASP A 338 -11.62 9.30 1.19
N GLU A 339 -10.65 9.84 0.45
CA GLU A 339 -9.97 11.10 0.75
C GLU A 339 -9.57 11.26 2.23
N SER A 340 -8.86 10.25 2.74
CA SER A 340 -8.42 10.15 4.14
C SER A 340 -7.52 11.30 4.60
N HIS A 341 -6.91 12.04 3.68
CA HIS A 341 -6.10 13.22 3.97
C HIS A 341 -6.88 14.29 4.75
N ASN A 342 -8.22 14.31 4.69
CA ASN A 342 -9.07 15.20 5.47
C ASN A 342 -9.12 14.89 6.97
N PHE A 343 -8.56 13.75 7.40
CA PHE A 343 -8.48 13.34 8.81
C PHE A 343 -7.09 13.61 9.42
N ARG A 344 -6.20 14.32 8.71
CA ARG A 344 -4.83 14.61 9.18
C ARG A 344 -4.78 15.52 10.41
N ASN A 345 -5.81 16.33 10.67
CA ASN A 345 -5.85 17.21 11.84
C ASN A 345 -6.54 16.49 13.04
N PRO A 346 -5.78 16.08 14.07
CA PRO A 346 -6.32 15.32 15.18
C PRO A 346 -7.24 16.13 16.10
N ASN A 347 -7.26 17.47 15.98
CA ASN A 347 -8.05 18.36 16.83
C ASN A 347 -9.49 18.56 16.32
N THR A 348 -9.92 17.79 15.32
CA THR A 348 -11.26 17.87 14.75
C THR A 348 -12.16 16.76 15.29
N ASN A 349 -13.46 17.03 15.44
CA ASN A 349 -14.44 16.01 15.86
C ASN A 349 -14.39 14.78 14.93
N ARG A 350 -14.31 15.00 13.62
CA ARG A 350 -14.24 13.91 12.63
C ARG A 350 -13.04 12.98 12.87
N ALA A 351 -11.88 13.54 13.21
CA ALA A 351 -10.67 12.78 13.49
C ALA A 351 -10.75 12.00 14.80
N ASP A 352 -11.31 12.60 15.86
CA ASP A 352 -11.57 11.93 17.13
C ASP A 352 -12.59 10.80 16.98
N HIS A 353 -13.72 11.05 16.32
CA HIS A 353 -14.76 10.05 16.05
C HIS A 353 -14.24 8.88 15.23
N LEU A 354 -13.48 9.13 14.16
CA LEU A 354 -12.86 8.06 13.36
C LEU A 354 -11.91 7.21 14.22
N LEU A 355 -11.03 7.84 15.00
CA LEU A 355 -10.09 7.11 15.84
C LEU A 355 -10.82 6.22 16.85
N ARG A 356 -11.82 6.77 17.57
CA ARG A 356 -12.62 6.03 18.55
C ARG A 356 -13.38 4.87 17.90
N LEU A 357 -13.92 5.09 16.71
CA LEU A 357 -14.62 4.07 15.94
C LEU A 357 -13.69 2.90 15.59
N VAL A 358 -12.48 3.19 15.08
CA VAL A 358 -11.52 2.13 14.69
C VAL A 358 -10.83 1.45 15.88
N SER A 359 -10.69 2.15 17.01
CA SER A 359 -10.02 1.64 18.21
C SER A 359 -10.94 0.90 19.18
N THR A 360 -12.26 1.02 19.03
CA THR A 360 -13.25 0.43 19.95
C THR A 360 -13.94 -0.78 19.34
N GLY A 361 -14.30 -1.76 20.17
CA GLY A 361 -15.05 -2.94 19.77
C GLY A 361 -14.18 -4.02 19.12
N ARG A 362 -14.72 -4.71 18.11
CA ARG A 362 -13.98 -5.76 17.39
C ARG A 362 -12.81 -5.17 16.63
N LYS A 363 -11.75 -5.97 16.44
CA LYS A 363 -10.58 -5.61 15.63
C LYS A 363 -11.02 -5.35 14.19
N LYS A 364 -11.06 -4.07 13.82
CA LYS A 364 -11.45 -3.60 12.50
C LYS A 364 -10.31 -3.71 11.51
N ARG A 365 -10.69 -3.90 10.25
CA ARG A 365 -9.84 -3.73 9.08
C ARG A 365 -10.03 -2.32 8.53
N VAL A 366 -8.94 -1.57 8.40
CA VAL A 366 -8.99 -0.14 8.05
C VAL A 366 -8.36 0.08 6.68
N VAL A 367 -9.13 0.60 5.74
CA VAL A 367 -8.66 0.99 4.41
C VAL A 367 -8.71 2.50 4.32
N LEU A 368 -7.58 3.15 4.14
CA LEU A 368 -7.49 4.58 3.88
C LEU A 368 -7.13 4.79 2.41
N MET A 369 -7.79 5.74 1.75
CA MET A 369 -7.49 6.04 0.34
C MET A 369 -7.29 7.54 0.17
N THR A 370 -6.20 7.91 -0.48
CA THR A 370 -5.92 9.30 -0.85
C THR A 370 -4.83 9.35 -1.91
N ALA A 371 -4.83 10.36 -2.78
CA ALA A 371 -3.69 10.58 -3.67
C ALA A 371 -2.52 11.31 -3.00
N THR A 372 -2.76 11.94 -1.85
CA THR A 372 -1.86 12.89 -1.20
C THR A 372 -1.78 12.57 0.29
N PRO A 373 -0.99 11.56 0.69
CA PRO A 373 -0.93 11.17 2.09
C PRO A 373 -0.07 12.13 2.95
N VAL A 374 0.67 13.04 2.33
CA VAL A 374 1.49 14.07 2.97
C VAL A 374 1.17 15.39 2.28
N ASN A 375 0.70 16.38 3.04
CA ASN A 375 0.34 17.70 2.50
C ASN A 375 1.30 18.77 3.02
N ASN A 376 1.50 18.80 4.34
CA ASN A 376 2.26 19.82 5.05
C ASN A 376 3.51 19.24 5.69
N SER A 377 3.42 18.06 6.29
CA SER A 377 4.55 17.44 6.98
C SER A 377 4.41 15.92 7.06
N ILE A 378 5.52 15.24 7.36
CA ILE A 378 5.54 13.80 7.59
C ILE A 378 4.60 13.35 8.74
N PHE A 379 4.21 14.27 9.63
CA PHE A 379 3.21 14.00 10.66
C PHE A 379 1.79 13.81 10.10
N ASP A 380 1.48 14.29 8.90
CA ASP A 380 0.21 13.97 8.23
C ASP A 380 0.11 12.45 7.98
N LEU A 381 1.22 11.84 7.55
CA LEU A 381 1.31 10.39 7.37
C LEU A 381 1.22 9.66 8.72
N TYR A 382 1.87 10.17 9.77
CA TYR A 382 1.72 9.61 11.12
C TYR A 382 0.25 9.55 11.56
N GLN A 383 -0.50 10.64 11.37
CA GLN A 383 -1.92 10.66 11.76
C GLN A 383 -2.74 9.65 10.97
N GLN A 384 -2.44 9.46 9.69
CA GLN A 384 -3.10 8.42 8.88
C GLN A 384 -2.75 7.01 9.35
N ILE A 385 -1.47 6.71 9.57
CA ILE A 385 -1.02 5.41 10.07
C ILE A 385 -1.60 5.13 11.46
N ARG A 386 -1.79 6.15 12.30
CA ARG A 386 -2.42 6.02 13.61
C ARG A 386 -3.86 5.47 13.52
N TYR A 387 -4.60 5.72 12.44
CA TYR A 387 -5.89 5.05 12.20
C TYR A 387 -5.72 3.57 11.82
N LEU A 388 -4.74 3.24 10.95
CA LEU A 388 -4.42 1.86 10.58
C LEU A 388 -4.04 1.01 11.80
N THR A 389 -3.26 1.61 12.72
CA THR A 389 -2.83 0.96 13.95
C THR A 389 -3.85 1.06 15.08
N ARG A 390 -4.99 1.72 14.83
CA ARG A 390 -6.09 1.89 15.78
C ARG A 390 -5.64 2.58 17.08
N GLY A 391 -4.72 3.55 16.95
CA GLY A 391 -4.13 4.31 18.04
C GLY A 391 -2.97 3.63 18.77
N ASN A 392 -2.56 2.42 18.35
CA ASN A 392 -1.44 1.72 18.99
C ASN A 392 -0.10 2.08 18.36
N ASP A 393 0.67 2.94 19.02
CA ASP A 393 2.01 3.34 18.56
C ASP A 393 3.04 2.19 18.57
N TYR A 394 2.73 1.03 19.16
CA TYR A 394 3.61 -0.15 19.25
C TYR A 394 3.29 -1.21 18.19
N HIS A 395 2.37 -0.94 17.27
CA HIS A 395 1.83 -1.91 16.32
C HIS A 395 2.89 -2.57 15.44
N TYR A 396 3.92 -1.83 15.03
CA TYR A 396 4.97 -2.29 14.12
C TYR A 396 6.28 -2.70 14.83
N ARG A 397 6.22 -3.11 16.11
CA ARG A 397 7.40 -3.61 16.85
C ARG A 397 8.12 -4.78 16.15
N ALA A 398 7.37 -5.64 15.45
CA ALA A 398 7.93 -6.74 14.67
C ALA A 398 8.79 -6.28 13.48
N LEU A 399 8.68 -5.01 13.07
CA LEU A 399 9.51 -4.35 12.06
C LEU A 399 10.66 -3.55 12.70
N GLY A 400 10.96 -3.75 13.98
CA GLY A 400 11.95 -2.93 14.70
C GLY A 400 11.47 -1.52 15.09
N ILE A 401 10.21 -1.16 14.79
CA ILE A 401 9.65 0.16 15.13
C ILE A 401 9.09 0.12 16.55
N ALA A 402 9.91 0.50 17.52
CA ALA A 402 9.55 0.44 18.93
C ALA A 402 8.40 1.39 19.31
N ASN A 403 8.32 2.59 18.75
CA ASN A 403 7.23 3.54 18.97
C ASN A 403 7.06 4.44 17.73
N LEU A 404 5.87 4.44 17.13
CA LEU A 404 5.59 5.18 15.89
C LEU A 404 5.80 6.69 16.04
N LYS A 405 5.27 7.32 17.08
CA LYS A 405 5.42 8.76 17.26
C LYS A 405 6.87 9.17 17.41
N GLY A 406 7.67 8.40 18.16
CA GLY A 406 9.11 8.59 18.30
C GLY A 406 9.85 8.40 16.98
N TYR A 407 9.48 7.36 16.21
CA TYR A 407 10.03 7.08 14.88
C TYR A 407 9.80 8.25 13.90
N PHE A 408 8.59 8.80 13.85
CA PHE A 408 8.27 9.96 13.00
C PHE A 408 9.00 11.25 13.43
N LYS A 409 9.18 11.48 14.74
CA LYS A 409 10.01 12.58 15.23
C LYS A 409 11.46 12.44 14.76
N ALA A 410 12.01 11.24 14.87
CA ALA A 410 13.38 10.97 14.44
C ALA A 410 13.52 11.13 12.91
N ALA A 411 12.55 10.66 12.12
CA ALA A 411 12.53 10.84 10.67
C ALA A 411 12.51 12.32 10.26
N GLN A 412 11.74 13.16 10.95
CA GLN A 412 11.68 14.60 10.68
C GLN A 412 13.01 15.32 10.96
N HIS A 413 13.77 14.90 11.98
CA HIS A 413 15.00 15.57 12.39
C HIS A 413 16.27 14.98 11.74
N ALA A 414 16.32 13.67 11.56
CA ALA A 414 17.51 12.94 11.10
C ALA A 414 17.40 12.44 9.66
N GLY A 415 16.28 12.66 8.97
CA GLY A 415 16.07 12.19 7.60
C GLY A 415 16.04 10.67 7.47
N LEU A 416 15.62 9.96 8.53
CA LEU A 416 15.51 8.50 8.50
C LEU A 416 14.63 8.04 7.33
N ASP A 417 15.09 7.00 6.65
CA ASP A 417 14.30 6.33 5.63
C ASP A 417 13.11 5.60 6.28
N ILE A 418 11.91 5.90 5.79
CA ILE A 418 10.65 5.32 6.24
C ILE A 418 10.16 4.19 5.32
N PHE A 419 11.00 3.72 4.39
CA PHE A 419 10.66 2.74 3.38
C PHE A 419 10.03 1.47 3.97
N GLU A 420 10.62 0.88 5.01
CA GLU A 420 10.09 -0.33 5.66
C GLU A 420 8.66 -0.14 6.20
N LEU A 421 8.41 1.04 6.79
CA LEU A 421 7.06 1.38 7.27
C LEU A 421 6.11 1.58 6.10
N LEU A 422 6.55 2.21 5.02
CA LEU A 422 5.74 2.40 3.81
C LEU A 422 5.37 1.05 3.18
N GLU A 423 6.32 0.11 3.05
CA GLU A 423 6.02 -1.25 2.57
C GLU A 423 5.01 -1.96 3.46
N ALA A 424 5.04 -1.73 4.77
CA ALA A 424 4.12 -2.36 5.71
C ALA A 424 2.74 -1.69 5.84
N THR A 425 2.54 -0.53 5.20
CA THR A 425 1.33 0.29 5.37
C THR A 425 0.68 0.72 4.07
N THR A 426 1.42 0.84 2.98
CA THR A 426 1.03 1.65 1.84
C THR A 426 1.12 0.86 0.54
N VAL A 427 0.06 0.94 -0.27
CA VAL A 427 0.10 0.57 -1.69
C VAL A 427 0.14 1.87 -2.49
N ARG A 428 1.19 2.08 -3.28
CA ARG A 428 1.37 3.30 -4.07
C ARG A 428 1.84 3.00 -5.48
N ARG A 429 1.05 3.42 -6.46
CA ARG A 429 1.45 3.47 -7.88
C ARG A 429 1.43 4.90 -8.42
N SER A 430 2.41 5.22 -9.26
CA SER A 430 2.46 6.50 -9.97
C SER A 430 1.96 6.36 -11.42
N ARG A 431 1.46 7.47 -11.98
CA ARG A 431 1.08 7.51 -13.40
C ARG A 431 2.28 7.26 -14.33
N SER A 432 3.48 7.71 -13.93
CA SER A 432 4.72 7.49 -14.68
C SER A 432 5.10 6.01 -14.73
N ASP A 433 4.92 5.26 -13.64
CA ASP A 433 5.22 3.83 -13.62
C ASP A 433 4.29 3.07 -14.57
N ILE A 434 3.01 3.39 -14.54
CA ILE A 434 2.02 2.75 -15.41
C ILE A 434 2.29 3.09 -16.87
N ARG A 435 2.60 4.35 -17.20
CA ARG A 435 2.99 4.73 -18.57
C ARG A 435 4.21 3.94 -19.05
N ARG A 436 5.27 3.83 -18.25
CA ARG A 436 6.45 3.04 -18.59
C ARG A 436 6.12 1.58 -18.85
N ARG A 437 5.20 0.99 -18.08
CA ARG A 437 4.71 -0.38 -18.32
C ARG A 437 3.92 -0.50 -19.62
N GLN A 438 3.06 0.47 -19.92
CA GLN A 438 2.33 0.53 -21.20
C GLN A 438 3.29 0.63 -22.38
N ASP A 439 4.31 1.49 -22.29
CA ASP A 439 5.36 1.64 -23.32
C ASP A 439 6.17 0.35 -23.49
N ALA A 440 6.31 -0.46 -22.44
CA ALA A 440 6.95 -1.77 -22.45
C ALA A 440 6.02 -2.92 -22.91
N GLY A 441 4.78 -2.63 -23.31
CA GLY A 441 3.83 -3.60 -23.86
C GLY A 441 2.74 -4.12 -22.90
N ASP A 442 2.65 -3.60 -21.67
CA ASP A 442 1.58 -3.95 -20.72
C ASP A 442 0.29 -3.20 -21.07
N ALA A 443 -0.61 -3.85 -21.81
CA ALA A 443 -1.88 -3.24 -22.21
C ALA A 443 -2.79 -3.04 -20.99
N VAL A 444 -3.09 -1.78 -20.66
CA VAL A 444 -4.11 -1.44 -19.66
C VAL A 444 -5.47 -1.54 -20.34
N VAL A 445 -6.19 -2.62 -20.05
CA VAL A 445 -7.54 -2.86 -20.56
C VAL A 445 -8.54 -2.69 -19.42
N VAL A 446 -9.64 -1.99 -19.69
CA VAL A 446 -10.77 -1.84 -18.76
C VAL A 446 -12.05 -2.09 -19.57
N ASN A 447 -12.88 -3.04 -19.15
CA ASN A 447 -14.10 -3.45 -19.86
C ASN A 447 -13.82 -3.84 -21.33
N GLY A 448 -12.72 -4.57 -21.56
CA GLY A 448 -12.28 -4.96 -22.89
C GLY A 448 -11.77 -3.81 -23.80
N GLN A 449 -11.64 -2.58 -23.30
CA GLN A 449 -11.12 -1.44 -24.06
C GLN A 449 -9.74 -1.00 -23.57
N PRO A 450 -8.75 -0.79 -24.46
CA PRO A 450 -7.46 -0.24 -24.08
C PRO A 450 -7.61 1.22 -23.63
N VAL A 451 -7.00 1.57 -22.50
CA VAL A 451 -7.07 2.91 -21.90
C VAL A 451 -5.68 3.54 -21.86
N HIS A 452 -5.57 4.77 -22.38
CA HIS A 452 -4.34 5.56 -22.31
C HIS A 452 -4.57 6.86 -21.52
N PHE A 453 -3.56 7.27 -20.75
CA PHE A 453 -3.61 8.57 -20.09
C PHE A 453 -3.46 9.70 -21.12
N PRO A 454 -4.26 10.78 -21.03
CA PRO A 454 -4.14 11.90 -21.95
C PRO A 454 -2.75 12.56 -21.85
N GLU A 455 -2.24 13.01 -23.00
CA GLU A 455 -1.03 13.82 -23.06
C GLU A 455 -1.30 15.20 -22.44
N ARG A 456 -0.45 15.62 -21.49
CA ARG A 456 -0.55 16.94 -20.87
C ARG A 456 0.34 17.91 -21.62
N ARG A 457 -0.25 18.94 -22.22
CA ARG A 457 0.48 20.03 -22.87
C ARG A 457 0.46 21.25 -21.95
N LEU A 458 1.62 21.57 -21.38
CA LEU A 458 1.79 22.72 -20.49
C LEU A 458 2.20 23.94 -21.32
N ALA A 459 1.51 25.05 -21.10
CA ALA A 459 1.86 26.35 -21.65
C ALA A 459 1.95 27.37 -20.52
N ARG A 460 2.98 28.21 -20.56
CA ARG A 460 3.14 29.36 -19.66
C ARG A 460 2.63 30.59 -20.39
N ILE A 461 1.93 31.45 -19.66
CA ILE A 461 1.38 32.71 -20.17
C ILE A 461 1.84 33.79 -19.23
N ASP A 462 2.55 34.77 -19.79
CA ASP A 462 3.09 35.90 -19.04
C ASP A 462 2.26 37.15 -19.31
N TYR A 463 2.13 38.01 -18.30
CA TYR A 463 1.41 39.28 -18.34
C TYR A 463 2.10 40.28 -17.42
N ASP A 464 1.92 41.57 -17.71
CA ASP A 464 2.52 42.66 -16.94
C ASP A 464 1.56 43.13 -15.84
N LEU A 465 1.93 42.86 -14.58
CA LEU A 465 1.17 43.29 -13.42
C LEU A 465 1.24 44.80 -13.21
N ASP A 466 2.37 45.44 -13.48
CA ASP A 466 2.57 46.87 -13.19
C ASP A 466 1.65 47.76 -14.05
N GLN A 467 1.40 47.32 -15.30
CA GLN A 467 0.39 47.94 -16.17
C GLN A 467 -1.01 47.93 -15.56
N THR A 468 -1.38 46.86 -14.85
CA THR A 468 -2.69 46.76 -14.19
C THR A 468 -2.81 47.75 -13.03
N TYR A 469 -1.71 48.00 -12.32
CA TYR A 469 -1.66 48.91 -11.19
C TYR A 469 -1.19 50.33 -11.56
N GLN A 470 -1.06 50.65 -12.85
CA GLN A 470 -0.70 51.98 -13.34
C GLN A 470 0.56 52.58 -12.66
N GLY A 471 1.54 51.73 -12.31
CA GLY A 471 2.79 52.16 -11.64
C GLY A 471 2.71 52.32 -10.13
N PHE A 472 1.56 52.06 -9.48
CA PHE A 472 1.43 52.09 -8.02
C PHE A 472 1.95 50.82 -7.32
N TYR A 473 2.39 49.80 -8.07
CA TYR A 473 2.83 48.54 -7.50
C TYR A 473 3.97 48.70 -6.48
N PRO A 474 5.06 49.47 -6.75
CA PRO A 474 6.14 49.66 -5.78
C PRO A 474 5.67 50.34 -4.50
N ASP A 475 4.77 51.33 -4.60
CA ASP A 475 4.22 52.04 -3.45
C ASP A 475 3.37 51.11 -2.58
N ILE A 476 2.54 50.25 -3.20
CA ILE A 476 1.75 49.25 -2.50
C ILE A 476 2.65 48.27 -1.73
N VAL A 477 3.73 47.80 -2.36
CA VAL A 477 4.70 46.90 -1.72
C VAL A 477 5.35 47.60 -0.52
N ALA A 478 5.80 48.84 -0.70
CA ALA A 478 6.40 49.64 0.37
C ALA A 478 5.44 49.87 1.54
N ASP A 479 4.17 50.19 1.26
CA ASP A 479 3.13 50.37 2.27
C ASP A 479 2.93 49.08 3.08
N ILE A 480 2.84 47.91 2.42
CA ILE A 480 2.69 46.60 3.09
C ILE A 480 3.92 46.25 3.93
N GLU A 481 5.11 46.46 3.39
CA GLU A 481 6.38 46.21 4.10
C GLU A 481 6.53 47.14 5.31
N GLY A 482 5.98 48.35 5.25
CA GLY A 482 5.96 49.34 6.33
C GLY A 482 5.05 48.98 7.50
N LEU A 483 4.04 48.11 7.31
CA LEU A 483 3.08 47.77 8.37
C LEU A 483 3.76 47.14 9.60
N HIS A 484 3.44 47.62 10.79
CA HIS A 484 3.95 47.09 12.04
C HIS A 484 3.23 45.81 12.48
N LEU A 485 1.93 45.73 12.22
CA LEU A 485 1.05 44.61 12.53
C LEU A 485 1.17 44.18 14.02
N VAL A 486 1.20 45.16 14.92
CA VAL A 486 1.45 44.97 16.37
C VAL A 486 0.47 44.00 17.02
N ALA A 487 -0.77 43.93 16.52
CA ALA A 487 -1.79 42.98 16.94
C ALA A 487 -1.28 41.53 16.98
N TYR A 488 -0.40 41.13 16.04
CA TYR A 488 0.10 39.76 15.97
C TYR A 488 1.37 39.52 16.80
N ASN A 489 2.00 40.57 17.35
CA ASN A 489 3.20 40.44 18.18
C ASN A 489 3.23 41.41 19.38
N VAL A 490 2.16 41.43 20.16
CA VAL A 490 2.09 42.25 21.38
C VAL A 490 3.19 41.91 22.41
N GLN A 491 3.70 40.67 22.38
CA GLN A 491 4.77 40.19 23.27
C GLN A 491 6.07 40.98 23.14
N GLU A 492 6.37 41.52 21.96
CA GLU A 492 7.53 42.36 21.71
C GLU A 492 7.51 43.66 22.54
N TYR A 493 6.32 44.10 22.96
CA TYR A 493 6.10 45.34 23.69
C TYR A 493 5.87 45.12 25.20
N ALA A 494 6.22 43.94 25.72
CA ALA A 494 6.17 43.66 27.15
C ALA A 494 7.18 44.52 27.92
N ARG A 495 6.77 45.15 29.02
CA ARG A 495 7.63 46.00 29.86
C ARG A 495 8.71 45.19 30.58
N THR A 496 8.40 43.94 30.97
CA THR A 496 9.31 43.02 31.67
C THR A 496 9.29 41.64 31.01
N PRO A 497 10.01 41.45 29.89
CA PRO A 497 9.94 40.22 29.10
C PRO A 497 10.74 39.08 29.76
N ASN A 498 10.06 37.98 30.08
CA ASN A 498 10.70 36.73 30.52
C ASN A 498 11.12 35.86 29.31
N GLN A 499 11.78 34.73 29.56
CA GLN A 499 12.28 33.86 28.49
C GLN A 499 11.16 33.33 27.57
N GLN A 500 9.99 33.00 28.13
CA GLN A 500 8.83 32.56 27.34
C GLN A 500 8.27 33.68 26.48
N THR A 501 8.18 34.91 27.01
CA THR A 501 7.73 36.10 26.25
C THR A 501 8.68 36.39 25.09
N ARG A 502 9.99 36.28 25.29
CA ARG A 502 10.98 36.49 24.22
C ARG A 502 10.88 35.44 23.12
N GLN A 503 10.72 34.16 23.48
CA GLN A 503 10.51 33.08 22.51
C GLN A 503 9.21 33.29 21.72
N ALA A 504 8.12 33.68 22.39
CA ALA A 504 6.85 33.98 21.74
C ALA A 504 6.98 35.19 20.79
N ALA A 505 7.68 36.25 21.20
CA ALA A 505 7.90 37.43 20.36
C ALA A 505 8.69 37.09 19.08
N GLN A 506 9.73 36.27 19.20
CA GLN A 506 10.52 35.81 18.06
C GLN A 506 9.69 34.96 17.09
N ALA A 507 8.87 34.03 17.62
CA ALA A 507 7.97 33.22 16.78
C ALA A 507 6.91 34.09 16.07
N ASN A 508 6.38 35.10 16.75
CA ASN A 508 5.36 36.00 16.21
C ASN A 508 5.93 37.00 15.17
N THR A 509 7.24 37.28 15.20
CA THR A 509 7.90 38.06 14.14
C THR A 509 7.79 37.35 12.79
N ALA A 510 7.97 36.02 12.77
CA ALA A 510 7.78 35.22 11.55
C ALA A 510 6.33 35.23 11.07
N LEU A 511 5.36 35.32 11.99
CA LEU A 511 3.93 35.45 11.64
C LEU A 511 3.65 36.80 10.94
N ILE A 512 4.21 37.91 11.41
CA ILE A 512 4.07 39.21 10.75
C ILE A 512 4.63 39.15 9.32
N ALA A 513 5.82 38.57 9.14
CA ALA A 513 6.42 38.39 7.82
C ALA A 513 5.54 37.52 6.90
N LEU A 514 4.94 36.46 7.44
CA LEU A 514 4.00 35.61 6.72
C LEU A 514 2.75 36.38 6.28
N MET A 515 2.15 37.20 7.16
CA MET A 515 0.98 38.02 6.82
C MET A 515 1.28 38.98 5.67
N LYS A 516 2.41 39.68 5.72
CA LYS A 516 2.86 40.57 4.63
C LYS A 516 3.02 39.82 3.31
N MET A 517 3.66 38.65 3.35
CA MET A 517 3.79 37.78 2.18
C MET A 517 2.42 37.34 1.63
N LEU A 518 1.46 37.01 2.50
CA LEU A 518 0.12 36.61 2.09
C LEU A 518 -0.64 37.75 1.39
N TYR A 519 -0.50 39.00 1.85
CA TYR A 519 -1.07 40.16 1.15
C TYR A 519 -0.48 40.32 -0.25
N LEU A 520 0.85 40.22 -0.37
CA LEU A 520 1.53 40.26 -1.68
C LEU A 520 1.11 39.11 -2.60
N LYS A 521 0.92 37.89 -2.06
CA LYS A 521 0.41 36.76 -2.83
C LYS A 521 -1.02 36.95 -3.32
N ARG A 522 -1.87 37.61 -2.52
CA ARG A 522 -3.22 37.99 -2.94
C ARG A 522 -3.22 39.12 -3.99
N LEU A 523 -2.27 40.05 -3.91
CA LEU A 523 -1.98 41.07 -4.94
C LEU A 523 -1.61 40.45 -6.29
N GLU A 524 -0.74 39.43 -6.29
CA GLU A 524 -0.40 38.65 -7.50
C GLU A 524 -1.62 37.89 -8.08
N SER A 525 -2.59 37.52 -7.23
CA SER A 525 -3.75 36.75 -7.67
C SER A 525 -4.79 37.60 -8.39
N SER A 526 -5.28 38.67 -7.76
CA SER A 526 -6.14 39.68 -8.39
C SER A 526 -6.31 40.92 -7.52
N VAL A 527 -6.62 42.05 -8.15
CA VAL A 527 -6.96 43.30 -7.44
C VAL A 527 -8.10 43.08 -6.44
N ALA A 528 -9.10 42.26 -6.80
CA ALA A 528 -10.23 41.94 -5.91
C ALA A 528 -9.80 41.17 -4.65
N ALA A 529 -8.95 40.15 -4.77
CA ALA A 529 -8.48 39.36 -3.63
C ALA A 529 -7.60 40.20 -2.68
N PHE A 530 -6.81 41.10 -3.26
CA PHE A 530 -6.01 42.05 -2.51
C PHE A 530 -6.86 43.11 -1.80
N SER A 531 -7.76 43.78 -2.51
CA SER A 531 -8.70 44.77 -1.97
C SER A 531 -9.48 44.21 -0.78
N SER A 532 -10.09 43.03 -0.95
CA SER A 532 -10.81 42.32 0.10
C SER A 532 -9.95 42.10 1.36
N SER A 533 -8.67 41.76 1.18
CA SER A 533 -7.74 41.51 2.30
C SER A 533 -7.27 42.77 2.99
N ILE A 534 -7.01 43.85 2.25
CA ILE A 534 -6.63 45.14 2.82
C ILE A 534 -7.81 45.76 3.59
N HIS A 535 -9.03 45.67 3.07
CA HIS A 535 -10.23 46.14 3.77
C HIS A 535 -10.48 45.36 5.06
N ARG A 536 -10.41 44.02 5.03
CA ARG A 536 -10.51 43.20 6.23
C ARG A 536 -9.43 43.55 7.27
N GLN A 537 -8.19 43.72 6.83
CA GLN A 537 -7.09 44.08 7.71
C GLN A 537 -7.26 45.47 8.32
N ARG A 538 -7.68 46.46 7.53
CA ARG A 538 -8.02 47.81 8.00
C ARG A 538 -9.09 47.75 9.08
N ASP A 539 -10.19 47.04 8.81
CA ASP A 539 -11.32 46.97 9.72
C ASP A 539 -10.95 46.29 11.03
N PHE A 540 -10.18 45.21 10.95
CA PHE A 540 -9.60 44.54 12.12
C PHE A 540 -8.71 45.48 12.94
N GLN A 541 -7.76 46.18 12.32
CA GLN A 541 -6.87 47.11 13.02
C GLN A 541 -7.64 48.30 13.63
N ARG A 542 -8.69 48.78 12.96
CA ARG A 542 -9.56 49.85 13.48
C ARG A 542 -10.34 49.41 14.71
N GLN A 543 -10.89 48.19 14.68
CA GLN A 543 -11.54 47.59 15.84
C GLN A 543 -10.54 47.38 16.99
N PHE A 544 -9.34 46.90 16.67
CA PHE A 544 -8.30 46.72 17.67
C PHE A 544 -7.88 48.06 18.31
N LEU A 545 -7.69 49.11 17.51
CA LEU A 545 -7.41 50.45 18.00
C LEU A 545 -8.50 50.95 18.95
N THR A 546 -9.77 50.70 18.62
CA THR A 546 -10.92 51.05 19.47
C THR A 546 -10.87 50.34 20.81
N LEU A 547 -10.45 49.06 20.85
CA LEU A 547 -10.29 48.31 22.10
C LEU A 547 -9.12 48.85 22.94
N LEU A 548 -8.00 49.16 22.29
CA LEU A 548 -6.83 49.76 22.95
C LEU A 548 -7.17 51.11 23.60
N GLN A 549 -7.94 51.95 22.91
CA GLN A 549 -8.43 53.23 23.45
C GLN A 549 -9.36 53.05 24.66
N LYS A 550 -10.05 51.91 24.76
CA LYS A 550 -10.85 51.51 25.93
C LYS A 550 -10.02 50.81 27.03
N GLY A 551 -8.70 50.76 26.89
CA GLY A 551 -7.77 50.12 27.84
C GLY A 551 -7.77 48.58 27.79
N LYS A 552 -8.37 47.97 26.77
CA LYS A 552 -8.40 46.51 26.60
C LYS A 552 -7.35 46.06 25.59
N LEU A 553 -6.52 45.09 26.00
CA LEU A 553 -5.56 44.42 25.12
C LEU A 553 -5.99 42.95 24.97
N LEU A 554 -6.07 42.42 23.74
CA LEU A 554 -6.35 40.99 23.52
C LEU A 554 -5.08 40.15 23.70
N ASP A 555 -5.22 38.88 24.10
CA ASP A 555 -4.08 37.96 24.20
C ASP A 555 -3.68 37.32 22.85
N ALA A 556 -2.46 36.79 22.73
CA ALA A 556 -1.97 36.17 21.48
C ALA A 556 -2.64 34.85 21.09
N ALA A 557 -3.37 34.19 22.01
CA ALA A 557 -4.14 32.99 21.66
C ALA A 557 -5.45 33.40 20.95
N SER A 558 -6.04 34.50 21.39
CA SER A 558 -7.22 35.14 20.82
C SER A 558 -6.94 35.66 19.40
N TYR A 559 -5.77 36.27 19.18
CA TYR A 559 -5.34 36.67 17.84
C TYR A 559 -5.17 35.51 16.87
N ARG A 560 -4.58 34.39 17.32
CA ARG A 560 -4.39 33.21 16.47
C ARG A 560 -5.72 32.55 16.08
N LYS A 561 -6.72 32.59 16.96
CA LYS A 561 -8.08 32.15 16.62
C LYS A 561 -8.70 33.06 15.56
N MET A 562 -8.52 34.37 15.64
CA MET A 562 -9.02 35.31 14.62
C MET A 562 -8.37 35.08 13.25
N ILE A 563 -7.06 34.81 13.19
CA ILE A 563 -6.38 34.46 11.93
C ILE A 563 -6.97 33.19 11.31
N LEU A 564 -7.23 32.16 12.12
CA LEU A 564 -7.81 30.90 11.65
C LEU A 564 -9.23 31.10 11.07
N VAL A 565 -10.03 31.98 11.70
CA VAL A 565 -11.36 32.34 11.18
C VAL A 565 -11.27 33.19 9.91
N ASP A 566 -10.26 34.05 9.78
CA ASP A 566 -10.05 34.92 8.59
C ASP A 566 -9.41 34.17 7.40
N THR A 567 -8.75 33.03 7.65
CA THR A 567 -8.22 32.13 6.59
C THR A 567 -9.20 31.06 6.13
N ASP A 568 -10.24 30.74 6.91
CA ASP A 568 -11.35 29.91 6.47
C ASP A 568 -12.35 30.84 5.75
N ASP A 569 -12.23 30.92 4.42
CA ASP A 569 -13.01 31.75 3.48
C ASP A 569 -14.56 31.53 3.53
N ASP A 570 -15.09 30.75 4.49
CA ASP A 570 -16.51 30.34 4.61
C ASP A 570 -17.30 31.10 5.71
N ASN A 571 -16.72 32.11 6.37
CA ASN A 571 -17.37 32.75 7.53
C ASN A 571 -17.58 34.27 7.35
N ASP A 572 -18.85 34.68 7.29
CA ASP A 572 -19.27 36.08 7.15
C ASP A 572 -18.80 36.95 8.33
N GLY A 573 -18.43 38.21 8.03
CA GLY A 573 -17.85 39.17 8.99
C GLY A 573 -18.73 39.53 10.19
N GLU A 574 -19.99 39.09 10.25
CA GLU A 574 -20.90 39.31 11.39
C GLU A 574 -20.46 38.54 12.66
N GLN A 575 -19.72 37.44 12.55
CA GLN A 575 -19.22 36.69 13.72
C GLN A 575 -18.00 37.33 14.40
N MET A 576 -17.31 38.26 13.73
CA MET A 576 -16.08 38.87 14.25
C MET A 576 -16.33 39.69 15.53
N GLN A 577 -17.50 40.34 15.61
CA GLN A 577 -17.90 41.15 16.76
C GLN A 577 -18.21 40.29 18.00
N GLU A 578 -18.96 39.20 17.83
CA GLU A 578 -19.26 38.25 18.92
C GLU A 578 -18.00 37.54 19.42
N LEU A 579 -17.07 37.20 18.51
CA LEU A 579 -15.78 36.64 18.86
C LEU A 579 -14.95 37.61 19.69
N ILE A 580 -14.79 38.87 19.26
CA ILE A 580 -14.00 39.87 19.98
C ILE A 580 -14.50 40.10 21.41
N ASP A 581 -15.82 40.12 21.61
CA ASP A 581 -16.43 40.34 22.93
C ASP A 581 -16.27 39.14 23.88
N LEU A 582 -16.03 37.93 23.35
CA LEU A 582 -15.83 36.69 24.13
C LEU A 582 -14.36 36.39 24.44
N LEU A 583 -13.41 37.16 23.92
CA LEU A 583 -11.98 36.88 24.06
C LEU A 583 -11.39 37.45 25.36
N PRO A 584 -10.55 36.67 26.08
CA PRO A 584 -9.92 37.12 27.33
C PRO A 584 -8.98 38.30 27.08
N ALA A 585 -9.11 39.33 27.93
CA ALA A 585 -8.22 40.49 27.92
C ALA A 585 -6.89 40.16 28.62
N ALA A 586 -5.78 40.50 27.97
CA ALA A 586 -4.46 40.55 28.59
C ALA A 586 -4.37 41.71 29.59
N ASN A 587 -3.51 41.58 30.60
CA ASN A 587 -3.28 42.65 31.57
C ASN A 587 -2.48 43.79 30.92
N ALA A 588 -3.17 44.85 30.52
CA ALA A 588 -2.62 46.01 29.81
C ALA A 588 -1.43 46.67 30.53
N ASN A 589 -1.34 46.57 31.86
CA ASN A 589 -0.25 47.16 32.65
C ASN A 589 1.11 46.49 32.40
N GLN A 590 1.13 45.28 31.83
CA GLN A 590 2.36 44.55 31.52
C GLN A 590 3.00 44.98 30.19
N PHE A 591 2.32 45.83 29.41
CA PHE A 591 2.72 46.19 28.05
C PHE A 591 2.88 47.72 27.89
N ALA A 592 3.66 48.12 26.89
CA ALA A 592 3.86 49.53 26.54
C ALA A 592 2.66 50.05 25.72
N MET A 593 1.51 50.22 26.38
CA MET A 593 0.23 50.55 25.73
C MET A 593 0.27 51.80 24.84
N GLU A 594 0.92 52.89 25.28
CA GLU A 594 1.03 54.11 24.47
C GLU A 594 1.74 53.86 23.14
N ARG A 595 2.82 53.06 23.16
CA ARG A 595 3.58 52.71 21.95
C ARG A 595 2.76 51.78 21.04
N ILE A 596 2.07 50.79 21.61
CA ILE A 596 1.18 49.89 20.87
C ILE A 596 0.09 50.69 20.17
N THR A 597 -0.63 51.54 20.90
CA THR A 597 -1.71 52.37 20.35
C THR A 597 -1.21 53.29 19.23
N LYS A 598 -0.03 53.90 19.39
CA LYS A 598 0.56 54.75 18.35
C LYS A 598 0.84 53.97 17.05
N LEU A 599 1.54 52.83 17.14
CA LEU A 599 1.91 52.02 15.97
C LEU A 599 0.68 51.42 15.28
N VAL A 600 -0.34 51.02 16.03
CA VAL A 600 -1.61 50.55 15.45
C VAL A 600 -2.34 51.68 14.73
N ALA A 601 -2.30 52.91 15.27
CA ALA A 601 -2.88 54.06 14.59
C ALA A 601 -2.15 54.40 13.27
N GLU A 602 -0.81 54.27 13.25
CA GLU A 602 0.01 54.41 12.04
C GLU A 602 -0.34 53.34 10.99
N ASP A 603 -0.49 52.07 11.41
CA ASP A 603 -0.96 50.98 10.53
C ASP A 603 -2.35 51.26 9.97
N VAL A 604 -3.30 51.71 10.79
CA VAL A 604 -4.68 52.04 10.36
C VAL A 604 -4.65 53.13 9.29
N ALA A 605 -3.90 54.22 9.50
CA ALA A 605 -3.79 55.31 8.53
C ALA A 605 -3.16 54.84 7.19
N THR A 606 -2.14 53.98 7.28
CA THR A 606 -1.49 53.37 6.10
C THR A 606 -2.49 52.50 5.33
N LEU A 607 -3.23 51.62 6.04
CA LEU A 607 -4.24 50.74 5.45
C LEU A 607 -5.43 51.51 4.88
N GLU A 608 -5.86 52.62 5.49
CA GLU A 608 -6.90 53.50 4.95
C GLU A 608 -6.47 54.17 3.65
N THR A 609 -5.23 54.67 3.59
CA THR A 609 -4.66 55.27 2.39
C THR A 609 -4.55 54.23 1.28
N LEU A 610 -4.02 53.05 1.61
CA LEU A 610 -3.87 51.93 0.68
C LEU A 610 -5.22 51.44 0.16
N ALA A 611 -6.21 51.25 1.04
CA ALA A 611 -7.58 50.91 0.70
C ALA A 611 -8.19 51.92 -0.29
N GLY A 612 -8.06 53.22 -0.03
CA GLY A 612 -8.57 54.26 -0.92
C GLY A 612 -7.90 54.27 -2.31
N ARG A 613 -6.58 54.05 -2.37
CA ARG A 613 -5.85 53.90 -3.65
C ARG A 613 -6.35 52.68 -4.42
N ILE A 614 -6.49 51.53 -3.75
CA ILE A 614 -6.97 50.29 -4.38
C ILE A 614 -8.41 50.46 -4.87
N ASP A 615 -9.29 51.09 -4.10
CA ASP A 615 -10.67 51.30 -4.51
C ASP A 615 -10.76 52.23 -5.73
N THR A 616 -9.90 53.24 -5.79
CA THR A 616 -9.77 54.12 -6.97
C THR A 616 -9.32 53.32 -8.18
N VAL A 617 -8.23 52.53 -8.03
CA VAL A 617 -7.75 51.63 -9.08
C VAL A 617 -8.87 50.69 -9.50
N PHE A 618 -9.55 50.01 -8.58
CA PHE A 618 -10.60 49.03 -8.84
C PHE A 618 -11.81 49.63 -9.59
N GLN A 619 -12.20 50.87 -9.24
CA GLN A 619 -13.25 51.61 -9.95
C GLN A 619 -12.81 52.00 -11.38
N HIS A 620 -11.53 52.32 -11.59
CA HIS A 620 -10.99 52.75 -12.89
C HIS A 620 -10.48 51.59 -13.76
N THR A 621 -10.12 50.44 -13.16
CA THR A 621 -9.74 49.18 -13.84
C THR A 621 -10.94 48.33 -14.21
N ALA A 622 -12.17 48.81 -14.02
CA ALA A 622 -13.39 48.13 -14.42
C ALA A 622 -13.28 47.59 -15.87
N ALA A 623 -13.16 46.27 -15.97
CA ALA A 623 -13.10 45.40 -17.16
C ALA A 623 -12.00 45.63 -18.23
N THR A 624 -11.37 46.81 -18.33
CA THR A 624 -10.63 47.21 -19.56
C THR A 624 -9.10 47.24 -19.45
N SER A 625 -8.52 47.17 -18.25
CA SER A 625 -7.06 47.33 -18.05
C SER A 625 -6.40 46.27 -17.15
N ASP A 626 -7.14 45.30 -16.62
CA ASP A 626 -6.54 44.14 -15.93
C ASP A 626 -5.88 43.21 -16.95
N ALA A 627 -4.54 43.22 -17.00
CA ALA A 627 -3.75 42.47 -17.96
C ALA A 627 -3.99 40.95 -17.85
N LYS A 628 -4.21 40.44 -16.63
CA LYS A 628 -4.48 39.02 -16.39
C LYS A 628 -5.86 38.64 -16.91
N LEU A 629 -6.88 39.44 -16.61
CA LEU A 629 -8.24 39.23 -17.10
C LEU A 629 -8.30 39.29 -18.63
N ILE A 630 -7.60 40.24 -19.25
CA ILE A 630 -7.51 40.37 -20.71
C ILE A 630 -6.92 39.09 -21.31
N GLN A 631 -5.80 38.59 -20.77
CA GLN A 631 -5.20 37.33 -21.25
C GLN A 631 -6.15 36.14 -21.10
N VAL A 632 -6.86 36.02 -19.97
CA VAL A 632 -7.88 34.98 -19.78
C VAL A 632 -8.98 35.11 -20.83
N LYS A 633 -9.49 36.32 -21.07
CA LYS A 633 -10.52 36.61 -22.08
C LYS A 633 -10.07 36.25 -23.49
N ASP A 634 -8.83 36.53 -23.85
CA ASP A 634 -8.28 36.24 -25.18
C ASP A 634 -8.04 34.74 -25.39
N LEU A 635 -7.59 34.02 -24.37
CA LEU A 635 -7.44 32.56 -24.44
C LEU A 635 -8.78 31.85 -24.65
N LEU A 636 -9.79 32.27 -23.87
CA LEU A 636 -11.13 31.69 -23.91
C LEU A 636 -11.87 32.01 -25.21
N ALA A 637 -11.68 33.22 -25.76
CA ALA A 637 -12.29 33.63 -27.04
C ALA A 637 -11.48 33.18 -28.28
N GLY A 638 -10.22 32.78 -28.10
CA GLY A 638 -9.32 32.35 -29.17
C GLY A 638 -9.01 30.84 -29.11
N PRO A 639 -7.80 30.42 -28.69
CA PRO A 639 -7.37 29.02 -28.75
C PRO A 639 -8.28 28.02 -28.03
N LEU A 640 -9.01 28.45 -27.00
CA LEU A 640 -9.90 27.60 -26.20
C LEU A 640 -11.38 27.79 -26.54
N ARG A 641 -11.72 28.56 -27.59
CA ARG A 641 -13.10 28.82 -27.98
C ARG A 641 -13.85 27.51 -28.24
N GLY A 642 -15.06 27.39 -27.67
CA GLY A 642 -15.91 26.21 -27.77
C GLY A 642 -15.41 24.96 -27.02
N LYS A 643 -14.30 25.06 -26.27
CA LYS A 643 -13.78 23.94 -25.45
C LYS A 643 -14.38 23.99 -24.05
N LYS A 644 -14.43 22.83 -23.38
CA LYS A 644 -14.70 22.76 -21.94
C LYS A 644 -13.44 23.18 -21.18
N VAL A 645 -13.53 24.26 -20.42
CA VAL A 645 -12.40 24.84 -19.69
C VAL A 645 -12.68 24.82 -18.18
N LEU A 646 -11.70 24.38 -17.39
CA LEU A 646 -11.68 24.55 -15.93
C LEU A 646 -10.58 25.57 -15.59
N ILE A 647 -10.96 26.61 -14.85
CA ILE A 647 -10.03 27.62 -14.35
C ILE A 647 -9.89 27.40 -12.85
N PHE A 648 -8.67 27.15 -12.40
CA PHE A 648 -8.33 27.04 -10.98
C PHE A 648 -7.68 28.34 -10.52
N THR A 649 -8.08 28.82 -9.36
CA THR A 649 -7.47 29.97 -8.68
C THR A 649 -7.29 29.66 -7.20
N SER A 650 -6.29 30.27 -6.58
CA SER A 650 -5.95 30.05 -5.17
C SER A 650 -6.94 30.70 -4.20
N TYR A 651 -7.69 31.72 -4.63
CA TYR A 651 -8.57 32.51 -3.75
C TYR A 651 -9.98 32.63 -4.32
N HIS A 652 -10.99 32.50 -3.46
CA HIS A 652 -12.41 32.62 -3.83
C HIS A 652 -12.75 34.04 -4.35
N ASP A 653 -12.15 35.09 -3.76
CA ASP A 653 -12.30 36.49 -4.19
C ASP A 653 -11.93 36.65 -5.67
N THR A 654 -10.83 36.00 -6.10
CA THR A 654 -10.39 35.99 -7.51
C THR A 654 -11.38 35.22 -8.40
N ALA A 655 -11.92 34.09 -7.93
CA ALA A 655 -12.91 33.32 -8.68
C ALA A 655 -14.18 34.16 -8.93
N ASN A 656 -14.71 34.79 -7.87
CA ASN A 656 -15.88 35.66 -7.93
C ASN A 656 -15.65 36.88 -8.82
N TYR A 657 -14.44 37.46 -8.79
CA TYR A 657 -14.06 38.54 -9.68
C TYR A 657 -14.07 38.10 -11.15
N LEU A 658 -13.36 37.02 -11.49
CA LEU A 658 -13.33 36.50 -12.86
C LEU A 658 -14.73 36.11 -13.36
N PHE A 659 -15.52 35.45 -12.52
CA PHE A 659 -16.89 35.04 -12.85
C PHE A 659 -17.76 36.24 -13.23
N ARG A 660 -17.77 37.29 -12.41
CA ARG A 660 -18.52 38.53 -12.70
C ARG A 660 -17.99 39.22 -13.96
N GLN A 661 -16.68 39.41 -14.07
CA GLN A 661 -16.05 40.12 -15.19
C GLN A 661 -16.20 39.43 -16.55
N LEU A 662 -16.32 38.10 -16.56
CA LEU A 662 -16.60 37.34 -17.78
C LEU A 662 -18.10 37.34 -18.10
N ARG A 663 -18.96 37.11 -17.11
CA ARG A 663 -20.42 37.03 -17.31
C ARG A 663 -21.03 38.39 -17.70
N ASP A 664 -20.57 39.47 -17.08
CA ASP A 664 -21.17 40.79 -17.23
C ASP A 664 -20.64 41.56 -18.46
N ASP A 665 -19.64 41.02 -19.18
CA ASP A 665 -19.09 41.60 -20.42
C ASP A 665 -19.75 40.96 -21.66
N SER A 666 -20.87 41.54 -22.10
CA SER A 666 -21.64 41.05 -23.24
C SER A 666 -20.87 41.06 -24.57
N ALA A 667 -19.99 42.05 -24.77
CA ALA A 667 -19.18 42.14 -25.99
C ALA A 667 -18.18 41.00 -26.05
N TRP A 668 -17.54 40.66 -24.92
CA TRP A 668 -16.68 39.49 -24.84
C TRP A 668 -17.47 38.18 -24.95
N CYS A 669 -18.63 38.04 -24.31
CA CYS A 669 -19.48 36.84 -24.42
C CYS A 669 -19.84 36.53 -25.88
N ALA A 670 -20.25 37.55 -26.65
CA ALA A 670 -20.52 37.40 -28.08
C ALA A 670 -19.28 36.93 -28.85
N ARG A 671 -18.09 37.47 -28.53
CA ARG A 671 -16.81 37.05 -29.13
C ARG A 671 -16.43 35.61 -28.76
N ALA A 672 -16.82 35.17 -27.57
CA ALA A 672 -16.52 33.84 -27.01
C ALA A 672 -17.59 32.77 -27.30
N ASP A 673 -18.56 33.06 -28.18
CA ASP A 673 -19.64 32.15 -28.58
C ASP A 673 -20.68 31.89 -27.47
N GLU A 674 -21.04 32.92 -26.71
CA GLU A 674 -22.02 32.89 -25.63
C GLU A 674 -21.77 31.73 -24.64
N PRO A 675 -20.58 31.68 -24.01
CA PRO A 675 -20.20 30.56 -23.18
C PRO A 675 -21.06 30.47 -21.90
N VAL A 676 -21.41 29.25 -21.50
CA VAL A 676 -22.02 29.00 -20.18
C VAL A 676 -20.91 28.99 -19.13
N ILE A 677 -20.88 30.02 -18.28
CA ILE A 677 -19.85 30.22 -17.26
C ILE A 677 -20.48 30.03 -15.90
N GLU A 678 -19.89 29.18 -15.07
CA GLU A 678 -20.33 28.85 -13.72
C GLU A 678 -19.16 28.75 -12.75
N ILE A 679 -19.45 28.89 -11.45
CA ILE A 679 -18.46 29.02 -10.40
C ILE A 679 -18.70 28.03 -9.26
N ILE A 680 -17.63 27.47 -8.72
CA ILE A 680 -17.65 26.65 -7.50
C ILE A 680 -16.64 27.27 -6.52
N THR A 681 -17.09 27.57 -5.31
CA THR A 681 -16.29 28.05 -4.18
C THR A 681 -16.51 27.18 -2.94
N GLY A 682 -15.83 27.48 -1.83
CA GLY A 682 -16.03 26.83 -0.53
C GLY A 682 -17.50 26.84 -0.10
N GLY A 683 -18.13 28.01 -0.18
CA GLY A 683 -19.55 28.24 0.16
C GLY A 683 -20.59 27.70 -0.84
N THR A 684 -20.21 27.12 -1.99
CA THR A 684 -21.18 26.51 -2.90
C THR A 684 -21.85 25.30 -2.25
N LYS A 685 -23.18 25.28 -2.22
CA LYS A 685 -23.96 24.19 -1.61
C LYS A 685 -23.69 22.86 -2.32
N GLY A 686 -23.81 21.76 -1.57
CA GLY A 686 -23.44 20.42 -2.06
C GLY A 686 -24.25 19.96 -3.28
N ASP A 687 -25.56 20.21 -3.28
CA ASP A 687 -26.49 19.91 -4.36
C ASP A 687 -26.22 20.74 -5.62
N GLU A 688 -25.95 22.02 -5.46
CA GLU A 688 -25.55 22.91 -6.54
C GLU A 688 -24.22 22.46 -7.16
N ARG A 689 -23.22 22.18 -6.33
CA ARG A 689 -21.91 21.67 -6.77
C ARG A 689 -22.05 20.37 -7.57
N GLU A 690 -22.88 19.44 -7.10
CA GLU A 690 -23.17 18.19 -7.80
C GLU A 690 -23.76 18.42 -9.19
N ARG A 691 -24.79 19.26 -9.30
CA ARG A 691 -25.42 19.63 -10.58
C ARG A 691 -24.40 20.22 -11.56
N LEU A 692 -23.54 21.13 -11.10
CA LEU A 692 -22.53 21.78 -11.93
C LEU A 692 -21.50 20.77 -12.46
N VAL A 693 -21.03 19.85 -11.62
CA VAL A 693 -20.08 18.79 -12.00
C VAL A 693 -20.69 17.83 -13.02
N GLN A 694 -21.93 17.40 -12.80
CA GLN A 694 -22.66 16.53 -13.73
C GLN A 694 -22.82 17.18 -15.11
N ARG A 695 -23.21 18.46 -15.15
CA ARG A 695 -23.34 19.19 -16.42
C ARG A 695 -22.00 19.38 -17.12
N PHE A 696 -20.93 19.69 -16.38
CA PHE A 696 -19.61 19.90 -16.97
C PHE A 696 -19.05 18.60 -17.59
N ALA A 697 -19.19 17.47 -16.89
CA ALA A 697 -18.65 16.17 -17.31
C ALA A 697 -19.73 15.07 -17.38
N PRO A 698 -20.71 15.17 -18.30
CA PRO A 698 -21.86 14.27 -18.34
C PRO A 698 -21.46 12.83 -18.60
N ARG A 699 -20.50 12.57 -19.51
CA ARG A 699 -20.02 11.20 -19.81
C ARG A 699 -19.38 10.51 -18.61
N ALA A 700 -18.68 11.25 -17.75
CA ALA A 700 -18.04 10.69 -16.57
C ALA A 700 -19.01 10.44 -15.41
N ASN A 701 -20.15 11.14 -15.42
CA ASN A 701 -21.19 11.06 -14.38
C ASN A 701 -22.44 10.30 -14.85
N GLN A 702 -22.47 9.81 -16.10
CA GLN A 702 -23.51 8.90 -16.55
C GLN A 702 -23.34 7.55 -15.84
N PRO A 703 -24.40 6.99 -15.23
CA PRO A 703 -24.42 5.56 -14.99
C PRO A 703 -24.33 4.90 -16.37
N ASN A 704 -23.32 4.06 -16.62
CA ASN A 704 -23.20 3.34 -17.89
C ASN A 704 -24.57 2.79 -18.27
N PRO A 705 -25.11 3.06 -19.48
CA PRO A 705 -26.31 2.38 -19.91
C PRO A 705 -26.02 0.89 -19.81
N THR A 706 -26.87 0.18 -19.06
CA THR A 706 -26.93 -1.27 -19.08
C THR A 706 -26.90 -1.73 -20.54
N ASN A 707 -26.12 -2.78 -20.81
CA ASN A 707 -26.00 -3.42 -22.12
C ASN A 707 -27.35 -3.40 -22.89
N GLY A 708 -27.48 -2.53 -23.90
CA GLY A 708 -28.66 -2.56 -24.78
C GLY A 708 -29.09 -1.27 -25.48
N GLN A 709 -28.77 -0.08 -24.99
CA GLN A 709 -29.22 1.16 -25.66
C GLN A 709 -28.07 1.89 -26.35
N ARG A 710 -27.94 1.65 -27.66
CA ARG A 710 -27.25 2.54 -28.59
C ARG A 710 -28.00 3.87 -28.62
N THR A 711 -27.45 4.91 -28.01
CA THR A 711 -27.82 6.29 -28.34
C THR A 711 -27.27 6.61 -29.73
N MET A 712 -28.16 6.82 -30.69
CA MET A 712 -27.82 7.49 -31.96
C MET A 712 -27.37 8.93 -31.67
N ASP A 713 -26.42 9.38 -32.49
CA ASP A 713 -25.68 10.65 -32.41
C ASP A 713 -26.54 11.92 -32.29
#